data_AF-A0A9Q9ZCS0-F1
#
_entry.id   AF-A0A9Q9ZCS0-F1
#
_cell.length_a   1.000
_cell.length_b   1.000
_cell.length_c   1.000
_cell.angle_alpha   90.00
_cell.angle_beta   90.00
_cell.angle_gamma   90.00
#
_symmetry.space_group_name_H-M   'P 1'
#
loop_
_entity.id
_entity.type
_entity.pdbx_description
1 polymer ?
#
loop_
_entity_poly.entity_id
_entity_poly.type
_entity_poly.pdbx_seq_one_letter_code
_entity_poly.pdbx_strand_id
1 'polypeptide(L)'
;MAETGNRLRKLLESPNFDPQSYVKQLSQQSDGDRDLQEHRQKVQTLADETAQNLKKNVYKNYRQFIETAKEISYLESEMYQLSHILTEQKSIMESITQSLLSTDKDQAAREMLAAFPKETEEVKQRTLTTLLEKVEGCKNIMETPGRYLVYNGDLLEYDADNMSQIQKVHAFLMNDCLLIATWLANRRGAVKYKYDALYDLENFAVVNVKDNPPMKDMFKILMFPNSRIFKAENSKIKKEWLEILEETKKNKVAKDKNIKEEEVPTSPVRQEVSTNPFDEDEPLGSEELVDLSPEWIRELPEDLDVCIAQRDFEGAVDLLDKLNEYLKEQPVSPRVKELRGKVDERVRQLTEVLVFELSPDRSLRGGPKATRRAVSQLVRLGQSTKACELFLKNRAAAVQTAIRQLRIEGATLLYIQKLCNIFFTSMLETAREFETDFAGNTGCYSAFVVWSRSVMKMFVDAFSKQVFDSKESLSTAAECVKFASEHCMQLSEIGLDLTFILQSLLVKDIRAALQSQKDIIIEATKHRNSEEMWRRMNLMTPEALAKLKDEMRSCGIGSFDQYTGEDCWVNLSYTIVAFTKQMMAFLEEGLKLYFPELHMVFLESLREIILVAVQHVDYSLRCEQEAEKKAFILQNASFLHETVLPVVEKRFEVGVGKPAKQLQDLRKSSRPVKVNPESTMSLV
;
A
#
# COMPACT_ATOMS: atom_id res chain seq x y z
N MET A 1 2.06 46.02 19.69
CA MET A 1 3.43 45.81 19.17
C MET A 1 3.49 45.04 17.84
N ALA A 2 2.51 44.19 17.47
CA ALA A 2 2.52 43.47 16.19
C ALA A 2 2.22 44.35 14.96
N GLU A 3 1.39 45.40 15.10
CA GLU A 3 1.05 46.30 13.98
C GLU A 3 2.22 47.20 13.55
N THR A 4 3.08 47.61 14.48
CA THR A 4 4.25 48.46 14.23
C THR A 4 5.36 47.71 13.48
N GLY A 5 5.57 46.42 13.76
CA GLY A 5 6.54 45.58 13.04
C GLY A 5 6.15 45.34 11.57
N ASN A 6 4.86 45.15 11.29
CA ASN A 6 4.34 44.98 9.93
C ASN A 6 4.40 46.26 9.09
N ARG A 7 4.24 47.44 9.70
CA ARG A 7 4.42 48.73 9.00
C ARG A 7 5.89 48.96 8.62
N LEU A 8 6.82 48.65 9.52
CA LEU A 8 8.25 48.76 9.27
C LEU A 8 8.71 47.82 8.13
N ARG A 9 8.27 46.56 8.15
CA ARG A 9 8.55 45.58 7.08
C ARG A 9 8.04 46.08 5.72
N LYS A 10 6.79 46.55 5.63
CA LYS A 10 6.21 47.08 4.38
C LYS A 10 6.92 48.32 3.84
N LEU A 11 7.47 49.15 4.72
CA LEU A 11 8.17 50.38 4.34
C LEU A 11 9.58 50.07 3.79
N LEU A 12 10.25 49.06 4.35
CA LEU A 12 11.55 48.54 3.88
C LEU A 12 11.46 47.71 2.60
N GLU A 13 10.33 47.03 2.37
CA GLU A 13 10.07 46.24 1.15
C GLU A 13 9.65 47.09 -0.06
N SER A 14 9.50 48.40 0.10
CA SER A 14 9.10 49.31 -0.98
C SER A 14 10.21 49.44 -2.04
N PRO A 15 9.90 49.32 -3.35
CA PRO A 15 10.89 49.41 -4.43
C PRO A 15 11.53 50.82 -4.55
N ASN A 16 10.92 51.85 -3.96
CA ASN A 16 11.40 53.23 -3.97
C ASN A 16 11.97 53.66 -2.60
N PHE A 17 12.42 52.71 -1.77
CA PHE A 17 12.97 53.01 -0.46
C PHE A 17 14.34 53.70 -0.56
N ASP A 18 14.46 54.91 0.01
CA ASP A 18 15.74 55.61 0.19
C ASP A 18 16.23 55.49 1.65
N PRO A 19 17.32 54.74 1.92
CA PRO A 19 17.87 54.58 3.25
C PRO A 19 18.31 55.89 3.90
N GLN A 20 18.81 56.85 3.11
CA GLN A 20 19.38 58.08 3.64
C GLN A 20 18.28 59.03 4.14
N SER A 21 17.21 59.20 3.35
CA SER A 21 16.03 59.96 3.77
C SER A 21 15.31 59.33 4.95
N TYR A 22 15.24 57.98 4.99
CA TYR A 22 14.64 57.24 6.10
C TYR A 22 15.39 57.46 7.42
N VAL A 23 16.72 57.34 7.42
CA VAL A 23 17.54 57.57 8.62
C VAL A 23 17.47 59.03 9.07
N LYS A 24 17.44 59.99 8.14
CA LYS A 24 17.26 61.42 8.47
C LYS A 24 15.92 61.68 9.15
N GLN A 25 14.83 61.12 8.64
CA GLN A 25 13.50 61.24 9.22
C GLN A 25 13.41 60.56 10.60
N LEU A 26 14.06 59.40 10.76
CA LEU A 26 14.14 58.69 12.03
C LEU A 26 14.91 59.52 13.08
N SER A 27 16.03 60.14 12.70
CA SER A 27 16.81 61.01 13.60
C SER A 27 16.09 62.31 13.97
N GLN A 28 15.20 62.81 13.13
CA GLN A 28 14.40 64.01 13.40
C GLN A 28 13.20 63.74 14.32
N GLN A 29 12.72 62.50 14.36
CA GLN A 29 11.56 62.08 15.18
C GLN A 29 11.95 61.44 16.51
N SER A 30 13.24 61.13 16.72
CA SER A 30 13.72 60.45 17.92
C SER A 30 14.40 61.45 18.86
N ASP A 31 13.82 61.68 20.04
CA ASP A 31 14.33 62.66 21.02
C ASP A 31 15.46 62.11 21.93
N GLY A 32 15.95 60.89 21.70
CA GLY A 32 17.04 60.31 22.50
C GLY A 32 17.77 59.12 21.88
N ASP A 33 19.02 58.91 22.32
CA ASP A 33 19.91 57.81 21.89
C ASP A 33 19.30 56.42 22.12
N ARG A 34 18.53 56.26 23.20
CA ARG A 34 17.84 55.02 23.56
C ARG A 34 16.82 54.58 22.49
N ASP A 35 16.08 55.52 21.91
CA ASP A 35 15.03 55.22 20.93
C ASP A 35 15.63 54.80 19.59
N LEU A 36 16.75 55.41 19.20
CA LEU A 36 17.54 55.01 18.04
C LEU A 36 18.15 53.62 18.21
N GLN A 37 18.62 53.30 19.42
CA GLN A 37 19.21 51.99 19.72
C GLN A 37 18.14 50.88 19.73
N GLU A 38 16.95 51.15 20.26
CA GLU A 38 15.80 50.24 20.15
C GLU A 38 15.34 50.04 18.71
N HIS A 39 15.28 51.11 17.91
CA HIS A 39 14.93 51.00 16.49
C HIS A 39 15.96 50.20 15.70
N ARG A 40 17.26 50.40 15.96
CA ARG A 40 18.34 49.61 15.39
C ARG A 40 18.20 48.13 15.73
N GLN A 41 17.89 47.80 16.99
CA GLN A 41 17.68 46.42 17.42
C GLN A 41 16.46 45.77 16.75
N LYS A 42 15.37 46.53 16.57
CA LYS A 42 14.18 46.07 15.82
C LYS A 42 14.51 45.78 14.35
N VAL A 43 15.27 46.65 13.68
CA VAL A 43 15.72 46.43 12.29
C VAL A 43 16.65 45.22 12.20
N GLN A 44 17.57 45.05 13.15
CA GLN A 44 18.48 43.90 13.19
C GLN A 44 17.70 42.59 13.35
N THR A 45 16.73 42.55 14.26
CA THR A 45 15.89 41.37 14.48
C THR A 45 15.08 41.02 13.23
N LEU A 46 14.51 42.02 12.55
CA LEU A 46 13.82 41.83 11.26
C LEU A 46 14.75 41.33 10.16
N ALA A 47 15.99 41.81 10.11
CA ALA A 47 16.99 41.32 9.16
C ALA A 47 17.33 39.85 9.41
N ASP A 48 17.53 39.46 10.66
CA ASP A 48 17.84 38.07 11.05
C ASP A 48 16.66 37.13 10.78
N GLU A 49 15.43 37.54 11.09
CA GLU A 49 14.21 36.81 10.75
C GLU A 49 14.04 36.65 9.24
N THR A 50 14.33 37.70 8.46
CA THR A 50 14.20 37.65 7.00
C THR A 50 15.27 36.75 6.39
N ALA A 51 16.51 36.78 6.90
CA ALA A 51 17.56 35.87 6.50
C ALA A 51 17.23 34.40 6.82
N GLN A 52 16.63 34.12 7.99
CA GLN A 52 16.17 32.77 8.34
C GLN A 52 15.01 32.31 7.46
N ASN A 53 14.03 33.17 7.21
CA ASN A 53 12.90 32.87 6.33
C ASN A 53 13.36 32.63 4.90
N LEU A 54 14.31 33.41 4.39
CA LEU A 54 14.89 33.22 3.07
C LEU A 54 15.65 31.90 3.00
N LYS A 55 16.46 31.55 4.01
CA LYS A 55 17.09 30.22 4.11
C LYS A 55 16.05 29.12 4.10
N LYS A 56 14.99 29.21 4.90
CA LYS A 56 13.93 28.19 4.97
C LYS A 56 13.17 28.03 3.64
N ASN A 57 12.89 29.15 2.96
CA ASN A 57 12.28 29.12 1.62
C ASN A 57 13.23 28.52 0.58
N VAL A 58 14.50 28.90 0.61
CA VAL A 58 15.53 28.31 -0.27
C VAL A 58 15.61 26.81 -0.02
N TYR A 59 15.77 26.34 1.23
CA TYR A 59 15.82 24.90 1.55
C TYR A 59 14.55 24.14 1.14
N LYS A 60 13.37 24.73 1.35
CA LYS A 60 12.10 24.12 0.96
C LYS A 60 11.98 23.95 -0.56
N ASN A 61 12.41 24.96 -1.31
CA ASN A 61 12.36 24.96 -2.76
C ASN A 61 13.59 24.29 -3.39
N TYR A 62 14.69 24.11 -2.65
CA TYR A 62 15.95 23.52 -3.13
C TYR A 62 15.73 22.11 -3.66
N ARG A 63 14.88 21.32 -2.98
CA ARG A 63 14.50 19.99 -3.44
C ARG A 63 13.76 20.06 -4.77
N GLN A 64 12.79 20.97 -4.90
CA GLN A 64 12.02 21.15 -6.13
C GLN A 64 12.90 21.67 -7.28
N PHE A 65 13.84 22.59 -7.02
CA PHE A 65 14.81 23.07 -8.01
C PHE A 65 15.78 21.98 -8.46
N ILE A 66 16.24 21.11 -7.56
CA ILE A 66 17.08 19.96 -7.93
C ILE A 66 16.28 18.94 -8.73
N GLU A 67 15.04 18.63 -8.33
CA GLU A 67 14.17 17.71 -9.07
C GLU A 67 13.86 18.26 -10.47
N THR A 68 13.49 19.53 -10.61
CA THR A 68 13.28 20.16 -11.93
C THR A 68 14.56 20.26 -12.75
N ALA A 69 15.71 20.60 -12.15
CA ALA A 69 16.98 20.63 -12.89
C ALA A 69 17.39 19.22 -13.38
N LYS A 70 17.12 18.18 -12.61
CA LYS A 70 17.33 16.78 -13.03
C LYS A 70 16.39 16.38 -14.17
N GLU A 71 15.11 16.76 -14.09
CA GLU A 71 14.15 16.52 -15.17
C GLU A 71 14.55 17.25 -16.45
N ILE A 72 15.01 18.51 -16.36
CA ILE A 72 15.52 19.28 -17.51
C ILE A 72 16.74 18.58 -18.13
N SER A 73 17.69 18.11 -17.32
CA SER A 73 18.87 17.39 -17.80
C SER A 73 18.51 16.06 -18.46
N TYR A 74 17.51 15.35 -17.93
CA TYR A 74 17.02 14.12 -18.52
C TYR A 74 16.33 14.38 -19.87
N LEU A 75 15.46 15.39 -19.94
CA LEU A 75 14.81 15.82 -21.19
C LEU A 75 15.82 16.29 -22.24
N GLU A 76 16.87 16.99 -21.83
CA GLU A 76 17.96 17.40 -22.73
C GLU A 76 18.65 16.16 -23.33
N SER A 77 18.93 15.15 -22.52
CA SER A 77 19.51 13.88 -23.00
C SER A 77 18.59 13.15 -23.98
N GLU A 78 17.29 13.06 -23.70
CA GLU A 78 16.31 12.47 -24.62
C GLU A 78 16.20 13.26 -25.93
N MET A 79 16.25 14.60 -25.85
CA MET A 79 16.24 15.47 -27.04
C MET A 79 17.49 15.25 -27.91
N TYR A 80 18.66 15.06 -27.29
CA TYR A 80 19.89 14.71 -28.01
C TYR A 80 19.78 13.33 -28.67
N GLN A 81 19.22 12.34 -28.00
CA GLN A 81 18.98 11.02 -28.58
C GLN A 81 18.01 11.09 -29.76
N LEU A 82 16.90 11.81 -29.62
CA LEU A 82 15.92 12.01 -30.69
C LEU A 82 16.55 12.74 -31.89
N SER A 83 17.36 13.78 -31.63
CA SER A 83 18.12 14.48 -32.67
C SER A 83 19.07 13.53 -33.41
N HIS A 84 19.76 12.64 -32.68
CA HIS A 84 20.63 11.64 -33.28
C HIS A 84 19.85 10.66 -34.16
N ILE A 85 18.74 10.12 -33.66
CA ILE A 85 17.86 9.21 -34.41
C ILE A 85 17.29 9.90 -35.66
N LEU A 86 16.86 11.16 -35.57
CA LEU A 86 16.38 11.92 -36.72
C LEU A 86 17.47 12.18 -37.75
N THR A 87 18.70 12.42 -37.29
CA THR A 87 19.87 12.59 -38.18
C THR A 87 20.21 11.28 -38.87
N GLU A 88 20.14 10.16 -38.15
CA GLU A 88 20.36 8.82 -38.68
C GLU A 88 19.26 8.41 -39.67
N GLN A 89 17.98 8.64 -39.34
CA GLN A 89 16.86 8.42 -40.26
C GLN A 89 16.95 9.30 -41.50
N LYS A 90 17.36 10.57 -41.38
CA LYS A 90 17.61 11.44 -42.52
C LYS A 90 18.74 10.89 -43.39
N SER A 91 19.84 10.43 -42.79
CA SER A 91 20.95 9.81 -43.53
C SER A 91 20.52 8.53 -44.25
N ILE A 92 19.73 7.67 -43.60
CA ILE A 92 19.16 6.46 -44.21
C ILE A 92 18.22 6.83 -45.35
N MET A 93 17.36 7.84 -45.17
CA MET A 93 16.45 8.31 -46.21
C MET A 93 17.21 8.89 -47.40
N GLU A 94 18.26 9.68 -47.18
CA GLU A 94 19.15 10.19 -48.24
C GLU A 94 19.87 9.04 -48.96
N SER A 95 20.32 8.01 -48.24
CA SER A 95 20.93 6.80 -48.80
C SER A 95 19.94 6.00 -49.66
N ILE A 96 18.71 5.78 -49.17
CA ILE A 96 17.63 5.13 -49.90
C ILE A 96 17.24 5.95 -51.13
N THR A 97 17.15 7.26 -51.00
CA THR A 97 16.79 8.16 -52.11
C THR A 97 17.88 8.15 -53.19
N GLN A 98 19.16 8.16 -52.81
CA GLN A 98 20.27 7.99 -53.76
C GLN A 98 20.27 6.61 -54.41
N SER A 99 19.94 5.56 -53.66
CA SER A 99 19.80 4.20 -54.19
C SER A 99 18.65 4.11 -55.20
N LEU A 100 17.51 4.76 -54.95
CA LEU A 100 16.34 4.78 -55.83
C LEU A 100 16.55 5.63 -57.10
N LEU A 101 17.35 6.70 -57.02
CA LEU A 101 17.70 7.55 -58.16
C LEU A 101 18.70 6.89 -59.13
N SER A 102 19.25 5.72 -58.78
CA SER A 102 20.22 4.97 -59.59
C SER A 102 19.60 3.91 -60.51
N THR A 103 18.28 3.67 -60.41
CA THR A 103 17.55 2.68 -61.22
C THR A 103 16.66 3.34 -62.28
N ASP A 104 16.64 2.70 -63.45
CA ASP A 104 16.24 3.23 -64.76
C ASP A 104 14.83 3.84 -64.86
N LYS A 105 14.71 4.91 -65.66
CA LYS A 105 13.58 5.85 -65.66
C LYS A 105 12.22 5.28 -66.09
N ASP A 106 12.19 4.13 -66.77
CA ASP A 106 10.95 3.56 -67.30
C ASP A 106 10.30 2.51 -66.37
N GLN A 107 11.07 1.93 -65.43
CA GLN A 107 10.51 1.10 -64.35
C GLN A 107 9.86 2.00 -63.28
N ALA A 108 10.45 3.17 -63.02
CA ALA A 108 10.00 4.14 -62.04
C ALA A 108 8.62 4.77 -62.35
N ALA A 109 8.19 4.85 -63.61
CA ALA A 109 6.85 5.37 -63.94
C ALA A 109 5.73 4.36 -63.64
N ARG A 110 5.99 3.06 -63.86
CA ARG A 110 5.07 1.97 -63.50
C ARG A 110 5.10 1.68 -62.01
N GLU A 111 6.27 1.77 -61.39
CA GLU A 111 6.39 1.68 -59.93
C GLU A 111 5.90 2.94 -59.23
N MET A 112 5.97 4.16 -59.77
CA MET A 112 5.34 5.33 -59.12
C MET A 112 3.81 5.19 -59.03
N LEU A 113 3.14 4.59 -60.02
CA LEU A 113 1.71 4.30 -59.93
C LEU A 113 1.39 3.15 -58.94
N ALA A 114 2.38 2.30 -58.62
CA ALA A 114 2.26 1.19 -57.67
C ALA A 114 2.86 1.49 -56.27
N ALA A 115 3.69 2.52 -56.15
CA ALA A 115 4.52 2.89 -54.99
C ALA A 115 4.21 4.29 -54.46
N PHE A 116 3.20 4.99 -55.01
CA PHE A 116 2.33 5.80 -54.15
C PHE A 116 1.37 4.82 -53.48
N PRO A 117 1.57 4.49 -52.18
CA PRO A 117 0.55 3.76 -51.46
C PRO A 117 -0.70 4.63 -51.53
N LYS A 118 -1.83 4.08 -51.99
CA LYS A 118 -3.12 4.56 -51.49
C LYS A 118 -2.95 4.63 -49.98
N GLU A 119 -2.95 5.82 -49.39
CA GLU A 119 -2.69 6.05 -47.95
C GLU A 119 -3.28 4.89 -47.16
N THR A 120 -2.41 4.01 -46.67
CA THR A 120 -2.82 2.72 -46.11
C THR A 120 -3.75 3.01 -44.94
N GLU A 121 -4.89 2.32 -44.85
CA GLU A 121 -5.86 2.52 -43.75
C GLU A 121 -5.17 2.45 -42.38
N GLU A 122 -4.06 1.71 -42.28
CA GLU A 122 -3.17 1.64 -41.11
C GLU A 122 -2.51 2.97 -40.71
N VAL A 123 -2.08 3.82 -41.65
CA VAL A 123 -1.50 5.14 -41.34
C VAL A 123 -2.59 6.09 -40.82
N LYS A 124 -3.79 6.02 -41.40
CA LYS A 124 -4.95 6.79 -40.94
C LYS A 124 -5.45 6.29 -39.58
N GLN A 125 -5.36 5.00 -39.29
CA GLN A 125 -5.63 4.39 -37.98
C GLN A 125 -4.61 4.83 -36.92
N ARG A 126 -3.31 4.83 -37.23
CA ARG A 126 -2.26 5.32 -36.31
C ARG A 126 -2.46 6.81 -35.98
N THR A 127 -2.75 7.64 -36.98
CA THR A 127 -3.03 9.07 -36.79
C THR A 127 -4.29 9.29 -35.94
N LEU A 128 -5.35 8.50 -36.17
CA LEU A 128 -6.57 8.52 -35.35
C LEU A 128 -6.26 8.18 -33.89
N THR A 129 -5.45 7.15 -33.64
CA THR A 129 -5.04 6.71 -32.29
C THR A 129 -4.33 7.83 -31.53
N THR A 130 -3.33 8.49 -32.14
CA THR A 130 -2.59 9.60 -31.53
C THR A 130 -3.46 10.84 -31.26
N LEU A 131 -4.52 11.06 -32.05
CA LEU A 131 -5.44 12.17 -31.85
C LEU A 131 -6.48 11.87 -30.76
N LEU A 132 -7.00 10.64 -30.70
CA LEU A 132 -7.95 10.21 -29.68
C LEU A 132 -7.33 10.12 -28.27
N GLU A 133 -6.02 9.85 -28.15
CA GLU A 133 -5.29 9.93 -26.87
C GLU A 133 -5.33 11.34 -26.24
N LYS A 134 -5.53 12.39 -27.05
CA LYS A 134 -5.64 13.78 -26.57
C LYS A 134 -7.08 14.15 -26.17
N VAL A 135 -8.04 13.24 -26.34
CA VAL A 135 -9.46 13.42 -26.01
C VAL A 135 -9.82 12.56 -24.80
N GLU A 136 -10.19 13.18 -23.69
CA GLU A 136 -10.60 12.47 -22.47
C GLU A 136 -12.00 11.86 -22.66
N GLY A 137 -12.10 10.55 -22.36
CA GLY A 137 -13.34 9.77 -22.48
C GLY A 137 -13.41 8.79 -23.66
N CYS A 138 -12.41 8.75 -24.55
CA CYS A 138 -12.46 7.99 -25.81
C CYS A 138 -12.00 6.51 -25.73
N LYS A 139 -12.17 5.81 -24.59
CA LYS A 139 -11.70 4.41 -24.47
C LYS A 139 -12.54 3.42 -25.30
N ASN A 140 -13.86 3.59 -25.35
CA ASN A 140 -14.76 2.65 -26.03
C ASN A 140 -14.72 2.75 -27.58
N ILE A 141 -14.18 3.83 -28.14
CA ILE A 141 -14.14 4.06 -29.60
C ILE A 141 -12.89 3.43 -30.24
N MET A 142 -11.84 3.25 -29.44
CA MET A 142 -10.57 2.63 -29.87
C MET A 142 -10.67 1.12 -30.05
N GLU A 143 -11.69 0.46 -29.47
CA GLU A 143 -11.85 -0.99 -29.50
C GLU A 143 -12.54 -1.51 -30.77
N THR A 144 -13.08 -0.64 -31.65
CA THR A 144 -13.76 -1.08 -32.88
C THR A 144 -12.76 -1.22 -34.04
N PRO A 145 -12.49 -2.44 -34.55
CA PRO A 145 -11.53 -2.65 -35.64
C PRO A 145 -12.05 -2.07 -36.96
N GLY A 146 -11.19 -1.38 -37.72
CA GLY A 146 -11.50 -0.86 -39.06
C GLY A 146 -11.87 0.63 -39.16
N ARG A 147 -11.83 1.40 -38.07
CA ARG A 147 -12.09 2.85 -38.10
C ARG A 147 -10.85 3.65 -38.49
N TYR A 148 -10.99 4.55 -39.47
CA TYR A 148 -9.90 5.46 -39.85
C TYR A 148 -10.41 6.90 -39.96
N LEU A 149 -9.51 7.86 -39.70
CA LEU A 149 -9.82 9.28 -39.79
C LEU A 149 -9.96 9.71 -41.25
N VAL A 150 -11.07 10.39 -41.56
CA VAL A 150 -11.32 11.00 -42.88
C VAL A 150 -10.98 12.49 -42.84
N TYR A 151 -11.46 13.21 -41.82
CA TYR A 151 -11.22 14.65 -41.69
C TYR A 151 -11.32 15.11 -40.24
N ASN A 152 -10.62 16.20 -39.88
CA ASN A 152 -10.73 16.81 -38.56
C ASN A 152 -10.55 18.32 -38.62
N GLY A 153 -11.21 19.05 -37.70
CA GLY A 153 -11.15 20.51 -37.71
C GLY A 153 -11.82 21.16 -36.49
N ASP A 154 -11.41 22.39 -36.23
CA ASP A 154 -12.00 23.25 -35.19
C ASP A 154 -13.30 23.90 -35.71
N LEU A 155 -14.35 23.87 -34.89
CA LEU A 155 -15.65 24.50 -35.16
C LEU A 155 -16.13 25.27 -33.92
N LEU A 156 -17.01 26.25 -34.13
CA LEU A 156 -17.69 26.97 -33.04
C LEU A 156 -19.16 26.56 -32.99
N GLU A 157 -19.62 26.12 -31.82
CA GLU A 157 -21.00 25.75 -31.62
C GLU A 157 -21.85 26.97 -31.22
N TYR A 158 -23.03 27.07 -31.83
CA TYR A 158 -24.05 28.08 -31.56
C TYR A 158 -25.35 27.44 -31.08
N ASP A 159 -26.02 28.14 -30.16
CA ASP A 159 -27.35 27.78 -29.69
C ASP A 159 -28.38 27.89 -30.84
N ALA A 160 -29.21 26.86 -31.00
CA ALA A 160 -30.22 26.79 -32.04
C ALA A 160 -31.38 27.78 -31.81
N ASP A 161 -31.64 28.14 -30.55
CA ASP A 161 -32.76 29.01 -30.17
C ASP A 161 -32.32 30.48 -30.02
N ASN A 162 -31.17 30.73 -29.39
CA ASN A 162 -30.72 32.08 -29.05
C ASN A 162 -29.59 32.63 -29.94
N MET A 163 -29.04 31.83 -30.87
CA MET A 163 -27.93 32.20 -31.77
C MET A 163 -26.70 32.79 -31.04
N SER A 164 -26.51 32.44 -29.77
CA SER A 164 -25.34 32.78 -28.97
C SER A 164 -24.25 31.72 -29.11
N GLN A 165 -22.99 32.14 -29.10
CA GLN A 165 -21.85 31.23 -29.12
C GLN A 165 -21.78 30.44 -27.80
N ILE A 166 -21.82 29.10 -27.88
CA ILE A 166 -21.76 28.21 -26.72
C ILE A 166 -20.30 27.88 -26.39
N GLN A 167 -19.61 27.22 -27.30
CA GLN A 167 -18.28 26.68 -27.03
C GLN A 167 -17.47 26.41 -28.30
N LYS A 168 -16.14 26.31 -28.14
CA LYS A 168 -15.24 25.84 -29.21
C LYS A 168 -15.18 24.32 -29.15
N VAL A 169 -15.46 23.69 -30.29
CA VAL A 169 -15.45 22.23 -30.45
C VAL A 169 -14.43 21.82 -31.50
N HIS A 170 -13.93 20.61 -31.40
CA HIS A 170 -13.13 19.95 -32.42
C HIS A 170 -13.92 18.74 -32.91
N ALA A 171 -14.17 18.70 -34.22
CA ALA A 171 -14.90 17.61 -34.85
C ALA A 171 -13.91 16.65 -35.53
N PHE A 172 -14.10 15.35 -35.31
CA PHE A 172 -13.37 14.26 -35.94
C PHE A 172 -14.35 13.41 -36.76
N LEU A 173 -14.19 13.42 -38.07
CA LEU A 173 -14.97 12.61 -39.01
C LEU A 173 -14.22 11.32 -39.32
N MET A 174 -14.82 10.19 -38.95
CA MET A 174 -14.36 8.84 -39.25
C MET A 174 -15.18 8.25 -40.41
N ASN A 175 -14.80 7.04 -40.83
CA ASN A 175 -15.49 6.32 -41.91
C ASN A 175 -16.94 5.93 -41.60
N ASP A 176 -17.30 5.75 -40.31
CA ASP A 176 -18.63 5.30 -39.88
C ASP A 176 -19.37 6.29 -38.97
N CYS A 177 -18.64 7.20 -38.30
CA CYS A 177 -19.19 8.15 -37.33
C CYS A 177 -18.48 9.52 -37.30
N LEU A 178 -19.17 10.53 -36.78
CA LEU A 178 -18.69 11.89 -36.54
C LEU A 178 -18.61 12.12 -35.03
N LEU A 179 -17.41 12.33 -34.51
CA LEU A 179 -17.15 12.64 -33.11
C LEU A 179 -16.99 14.15 -32.91
N ILE A 180 -17.63 14.70 -31.90
CA ILE A 180 -17.47 16.09 -31.45
C ILE A 180 -16.84 16.07 -30.06
N ALA A 181 -15.78 16.86 -29.89
CA ALA A 181 -15.08 17.03 -28.63
C ALA A 181 -15.03 18.52 -28.25
N THR A 182 -15.23 18.85 -26.98
CA THR A 182 -15.23 20.23 -26.47
C THR A 182 -13.85 20.63 -25.96
N TRP A 183 -13.49 21.90 -26.11
CA TRP A 183 -12.19 22.41 -25.67
C TRP A 183 -12.11 22.50 -24.14
N LEU A 184 -11.07 21.91 -23.53
CA LEU A 184 -10.86 21.98 -22.08
C LEU A 184 -10.06 23.24 -21.69
N ALA A 185 -10.64 24.11 -20.85
CA ALA A 185 -9.97 25.33 -20.41
C ALA A 185 -8.83 25.09 -19.38
N ASN A 186 -8.91 24.00 -18.60
CA ASN A 186 -8.04 23.74 -17.46
C ASN A 186 -6.96 22.69 -17.81
N ARG A 187 -5.77 23.14 -18.20
CA ARG A 187 -4.70 22.27 -18.74
C ARG A 187 -3.98 21.50 -17.62
N ARG A 188 -4.30 20.22 -17.42
CA ARG A 188 -3.45 19.27 -16.69
C ARG A 188 -3.18 18.04 -17.56
N GLY A 189 -1.97 17.95 -18.11
CA GLY A 189 -1.51 16.79 -18.90
C GLY A 189 -1.72 16.89 -20.41
N ALA A 190 -1.61 15.75 -21.11
CA ALA A 190 -1.65 15.62 -22.56
C ALA A 190 -3.06 15.73 -23.19
N VAL A 191 -4.10 15.69 -22.36
CA VAL A 191 -5.50 15.83 -22.76
C VAL A 191 -5.82 17.29 -23.05
N LYS A 192 -6.33 17.56 -24.26
CA LYS A 192 -6.70 18.91 -24.72
C LYS A 192 -8.20 19.07 -24.94
N TYR A 193 -8.93 17.98 -25.15
CA TYR A 193 -10.35 17.98 -25.47
C TYR A 193 -11.11 17.01 -24.57
N LYS A 194 -12.38 17.30 -24.32
CA LYS A 194 -13.32 16.40 -23.63
C LYS A 194 -14.31 15.82 -24.63
N TYR A 195 -14.55 14.53 -24.57
CA TYR A 195 -15.62 13.89 -25.34
C TYR A 195 -16.98 14.58 -25.08
N ASP A 196 -17.70 14.96 -26.15
CA ASP A 196 -19.02 15.58 -26.07
C ASP A 196 -20.10 14.69 -26.69
N ALA A 197 -19.98 14.33 -27.97
CA ALA A 197 -20.97 13.48 -28.64
C ALA A 197 -20.36 12.68 -29.80
N LEU A 198 -20.91 11.49 -30.07
CA LEU A 198 -20.61 10.67 -31.24
C LEU A 198 -21.87 10.42 -32.04
N TYR A 199 -21.80 10.64 -33.35
CA TYR A 199 -22.94 10.53 -34.26
C TYR A 199 -22.66 9.53 -35.36
N ASP A 200 -23.50 8.50 -35.49
CA ASP A 200 -23.44 7.60 -36.64
C ASP A 200 -23.89 8.32 -37.90
N LEU A 201 -23.22 8.06 -39.03
CA LEU A 201 -23.49 8.73 -40.30
C LEU A 201 -24.94 8.59 -40.81
N GLU A 202 -25.67 7.55 -40.36
CA GLU A 202 -27.07 7.30 -40.73
C GLU A 202 -28.08 8.13 -39.93
N ASN A 203 -27.70 8.59 -38.73
CA ASN A 203 -28.66 9.14 -37.77
C ASN A 203 -28.81 10.66 -37.86
N PHE A 204 -27.88 11.39 -38.50
CA PHE A 204 -27.97 12.84 -38.66
C PHE A 204 -28.18 13.28 -40.11
N ALA A 205 -28.79 14.44 -40.32
CA ALA A 205 -28.81 15.15 -41.60
C ALA A 205 -27.99 16.45 -41.51
N VAL A 206 -27.24 16.80 -42.55
CA VAL A 206 -26.45 18.04 -42.60
C VAL A 206 -27.19 19.04 -43.49
N VAL A 207 -27.49 20.22 -42.96
CA VAL A 207 -28.19 21.29 -43.65
C VAL A 207 -27.28 22.50 -43.76
N ASN A 208 -27.01 22.93 -45.00
CA ASN A 208 -26.29 24.16 -45.25
C ASN A 208 -27.18 25.36 -44.90
N VAL A 209 -26.74 26.19 -43.94
CA VAL A 209 -27.44 27.44 -43.59
C VAL A 209 -27.05 28.51 -44.60
N LYS A 210 -28.03 29.14 -45.25
CA LYS A 210 -27.79 30.23 -46.21
C LYS A 210 -27.20 31.43 -45.50
N ASP A 211 -26.19 32.06 -46.12
CA ASP A 211 -25.48 33.18 -45.53
C ASP A 211 -26.41 34.40 -45.45
N ASN A 212 -26.88 34.74 -44.25
CA ASN A 212 -27.68 35.94 -43.98
C ASN A 212 -27.23 36.52 -42.62
N PRO A 213 -26.75 37.77 -42.51
CA PRO A 213 -26.24 38.31 -41.25
C PRO A 213 -27.30 38.20 -40.13
N PRO A 214 -27.00 37.60 -38.96
CA PRO A 214 -25.70 37.25 -38.37
C PRO A 214 -25.15 35.85 -38.69
N MET A 215 -25.83 35.05 -39.51
CA MET A 215 -25.51 33.67 -39.89
C MET A 215 -24.54 33.63 -41.09
N LYS A 216 -23.24 33.82 -40.84
CA LYS A 216 -22.19 33.69 -41.86
C LYS A 216 -21.34 32.45 -41.60
N ASP A 217 -21.11 31.65 -42.64
CA ASP A 217 -20.25 30.46 -42.60
C ASP A 217 -20.71 29.38 -41.59
N MET A 218 -22.03 29.24 -41.43
CA MET A 218 -22.67 28.24 -40.55
C MET A 218 -23.28 27.06 -41.31
N PHE A 219 -23.29 25.89 -40.70
CA PHE A 219 -24.06 24.72 -41.13
C PHE A 219 -24.72 24.05 -39.92
N LYS A 220 -25.80 23.32 -40.17
CA LYS A 220 -26.66 22.74 -39.13
C LYS A 220 -26.63 21.22 -39.22
N ILE A 221 -26.44 20.54 -38.11
CA ILE A 221 -26.59 19.09 -38.00
C ILE A 221 -27.92 18.82 -37.31
N LEU A 222 -28.84 18.20 -38.04
CA LEU A 222 -30.15 17.79 -37.56
C LEU A 222 -30.09 16.35 -37.07
N MET A 223 -30.34 16.17 -35.78
CA MET A 223 -30.61 14.88 -35.16
C MET A 223 -32.05 14.90 -34.64
N PHE A 224 -32.77 13.77 -34.66
CA PHE A 224 -34.04 13.72 -33.97
C PHE A 224 -33.78 13.39 -32.49
N PRO A 225 -34.21 14.19 -31.50
CA PRO A 225 -35.00 15.43 -31.58
C PRO A 225 -34.16 16.73 -31.57
N ASN A 226 -32.82 16.65 -31.50
CA ASN A 226 -31.94 17.80 -31.25
C ASN A 226 -31.24 18.38 -32.50
N SER A 227 -31.18 19.70 -32.60
CA SER A 227 -30.55 20.42 -33.71
C SER A 227 -29.33 21.19 -33.20
N ARG A 228 -28.15 21.01 -33.80
CA ARG A 228 -26.92 21.76 -33.45
C ARG A 228 -26.43 22.61 -34.62
N ILE A 229 -25.99 23.83 -34.35
CA ILE A 229 -25.47 24.77 -35.35
C ILE A 229 -23.96 24.95 -35.13
N PHE A 230 -23.18 24.77 -36.20
CA PHE A 230 -21.74 24.94 -36.19
C PHE A 230 -21.32 26.05 -37.14
N LYS A 231 -20.41 26.91 -36.70
CA LYS A 231 -19.77 27.94 -37.51
C LYS A 231 -18.34 27.50 -37.83
N ALA A 232 -18.01 27.49 -39.12
CA ALA A 232 -16.66 27.27 -39.60
C ALA A 232 -15.86 28.58 -39.58
N GLU A 233 -14.54 28.48 -39.56
CA GLU A 233 -13.65 29.66 -39.56
C GLU A 233 -13.79 30.49 -40.83
N ASN A 234 -13.96 29.83 -41.99
CA ASN A 234 -14.09 30.46 -43.30
C ASN A 234 -15.08 29.72 -44.20
N SER A 235 -15.65 30.42 -45.19
CA SER A 235 -16.54 29.85 -46.23
C SER A 235 -15.92 28.66 -46.98
N LYS A 236 -14.60 28.64 -47.16
CA LYS A 236 -13.87 27.52 -47.76
C LYS A 236 -13.96 26.26 -46.89
N ILE A 237 -13.67 26.38 -45.59
CA ILE A 237 -13.72 25.27 -44.63
C ILE A 237 -15.16 24.76 -44.46
N LYS A 238 -16.16 25.65 -44.49
CA LYS A 238 -17.57 25.24 -44.51
C LYS A 238 -17.90 24.35 -45.72
N LYS A 239 -17.45 24.73 -46.92
CA LYS A 239 -17.67 23.93 -48.14
C LYS A 239 -16.95 22.59 -48.05
N GLU A 240 -15.69 22.58 -47.60
CA GLU A 240 -14.93 21.34 -47.37
C GLU A 240 -15.64 20.40 -46.40
N TRP A 241 -16.12 20.90 -45.26
CA TRP A 241 -16.90 20.09 -44.31
C TRP A 241 -18.15 19.50 -44.93
N LEU A 242 -18.92 20.28 -45.69
CA LEU A 242 -20.15 19.80 -46.34
C LEU A 242 -19.86 18.75 -47.42
N GLU A 243 -18.87 19.01 -48.29
CA GLU A 243 -18.46 18.11 -49.36
C GLU A 243 -17.94 16.78 -48.80
N ILE A 244 -17.04 16.83 -47.82
CA ILE A 244 -16.44 15.62 -47.23
C ILE A 244 -17.49 14.81 -46.44
N LEU A 245 -18.40 15.47 -45.71
CA LEU A 245 -19.50 14.79 -45.00
C LEU A 245 -20.49 14.11 -45.96
N GLU A 246 -20.80 14.74 -47.09
CA GLU A 246 -21.67 14.15 -48.12
C GLU A 246 -20.97 12.98 -48.82
N GLU A 247 -19.69 13.13 -49.14
CA GLU A 247 -18.87 12.09 -49.77
C GLU A 247 -18.71 10.86 -48.85
N THR A 248 -18.47 11.05 -47.55
CA THR A 248 -18.38 9.93 -46.58
C THR A 248 -19.71 9.18 -46.45
N LYS A 249 -20.84 9.89 -46.39
CA LYS A 249 -22.16 9.25 -46.38
C LYS A 249 -22.42 8.45 -47.65
N LYS A 250 -22.08 9.01 -48.81
CA LYS A 250 -22.23 8.34 -50.10
C LYS A 250 -21.35 7.08 -50.20
N ASN A 251 -20.11 7.16 -49.71
CA ASN A 251 -19.18 6.02 -49.70
C ASN A 251 -19.62 4.92 -48.74
N LYS A 252 -20.23 5.25 -47.59
CA LYS A 252 -20.82 4.25 -46.67
C LYS A 252 -21.99 3.52 -47.34
N VAL A 253 -22.93 4.25 -47.95
CA VAL A 253 -24.06 3.66 -48.69
C VAL A 253 -23.59 2.80 -49.88
N ALA A 254 -22.49 3.17 -50.54
CA ALA A 254 -21.91 2.38 -51.62
C ALA A 254 -21.24 1.09 -51.11
N LYS A 255 -20.52 1.14 -49.98
CA LYS A 255 -19.93 -0.06 -49.33
C LYS A 255 -21.03 -1.02 -48.85
N ASP A 256 -22.12 -0.52 -48.26
CA ASP A 256 -23.24 -1.36 -47.81
C ASP A 256 -24.04 -1.99 -48.97
N LYS A 257 -24.05 -1.35 -50.15
CA LYS A 257 -24.60 -1.95 -51.39
C LYS A 257 -23.69 -3.04 -51.96
N ASN A 258 -22.37 -2.81 -51.97
CA ASN A 258 -21.41 -3.82 -52.45
C ASN A 258 -21.38 -5.08 -51.57
N ILE A 259 -21.53 -4.95 -50.24
CA ILE A 259 -21.60 -6.09 -49.32
C ILE A 259 -22.86 -6.94 -49.57
N LYS A 260 -23.97 -6.33 -50.00
CA LYS A 260 -25.19 -7.07 -50.39
C LYS A 260 -25.12 -7.70 -51.79
N GLU A 261 -24.18 -7.27 -52.63
CA GLU A 261 -24.00 -7.78 -54.00
C GLU A 261 -23.00 -8.95 -54.09
N GLU A 262 -22.17 -9.20 -53.06
CA GLU A 262 -21.21 -10.32 -53.02
C GLU A 262 -21.78 -11.65 -52.45
N GLU A 263 -22.97 -11.65 -51.85
CA GLU A 263 -23.63 -12.88 -51.33
C GLU A 263 -24.73 -13.44 -52.26
N VAL A 264 -24.54 -13.54 -53.58
CA VAL A 264 -25.40 -14.44 -54.40
C VAL A 264 -24.68 -14.94 -55.67
N PRO A 265 -24.40 -16.27 -55.81
CA PRO A 265 -24.25 -16.90 -57.12
C PRO A 265 -25.59 -17.49 -57.59
N THR A 266 -26.18 -16.81 -58.57
CA THR A 266 -27.00 -17.29 -59.71
C THR A 266 -27.46 -18.76 -59.78
N SER A 267 -28.80 -18.96 -59.84
CA SER A 267 -29.52 -19.55 -61.00
C SER A 267 -31.06 -19.41 -60.85
N PRO A 268 -31.84 -19.37 -61.96
CA PRO A 268 -32.88 -18.35 -62.14
C PRO A 268 -34.32 -18.80 -61.85
N VAL A 269 -35.14 -17.86 -61.38
CA VAL A 269 -36.60 -17.97 -61.30
C VAL A 269 -37.20 -17.86 -62.71
N ARG A 270 -37.95 -18.88 -63.13
CA ARG A 270 -38.91 -18.80 -64.23
C ARG A 270 -40.28 -18.56 -63.60
N GLN A 271 -40.88 -17.39 -63.86
CA GLN A 271 -42.29 -17.16 -63.55
C GLN A 271 -43.16 -17.99 -64.49
N GLU A 272 -44.01 -18.87 -63.97
CA GLU A 272 -45.29 -19.20 -64.62
C GLU A 272 -46.39 -19.44 -63.59
N VAL A 273 -47.54 -18.90 -63.95
CA VAL A 273 -48.83 -18.95 -63.28
C VAL A 273 -49.41 -20.36 -63.39
N SER A 274 -49.88 -20.97 -62.31
CA SER A 274 -51.14 -21.74 -62.35
C SER A 274 -51.60 -22.12 -60.95
N THR A 275 -52.86 -21.78 -60.70
CA THR A 275 -53.78 -22.36 -59.72
C THR A 275 -53.83 -23.89 -59.79
N ASN A 276 -53.76 -24.56 -58.65
CA ASN A 276 -54.51 -25.79 -58.38
C ASN A 276 -54.73 -26.02 -56.86
N PRO A 277 -55.81 -26.71 -56.46
CA PRO A 277 -56.55 -26.45 -55.22
C PRO A 277 -56.70 -27.72 -54.35
N PHE A 278 -55.60 -28.40 -54.05
CA PHE A 278 -55.54 -29.52 -53.10
C PHE A 278 -54.11 -29.59 -52.56
N ASP A 279 -53.86 -29.06 -51.37
CA ASP A 279 -52.98 -29.67 -50.38
C ASP A 279 -53.19 -28.99 -49.02
N GLU A 280 -53.27 -29.85 -48.00
CA GLU A 280 -53.95 -29.65 -46.73
C GLU A 280 -53.15 -28.84 -45.70
N ASP A 281 -53.92 -28.32 -44.73
CA ASP A 281 -53.55 -27.56 -43.54
C ASP A 281 -52.28 -28.02 -42.80
N GLU A 282 -51.30 -27.12 -42.63
CA GLU A 282 -50.57 -26.96 -41.36
C GLU A 282 -50.22 -25.48 -41.12
N PRO A 283 -50.40 -24.93 -39.89
CA PRO A 283 -50.39 -23.49 -39.66
C PRO A 283 -48.98 -22.93 -39.49
N LEU A 284 -48.77 -21.76 -40.10
CA LEU A 284 -47.65 -20.84 -39.85
C LEU A 284 -47.49 -20.58 -38.34
N GLY A 285 -46.42 -21.10 -37.75
CA GLY A 285 -45.91 -20.62 -36.46
C GLY A 285 -45.47 -19.17 -36.61
N SER A 286 -46.25 -18.27 -36.02
CA SER A 286 -45.90 -16.89 -35.74
C SER A 286 -44.52 -16.83 -35.06
N GLU A 287 -43.63 -15.96 -35.56
CA GLU A 287 -42.46 -15.51 -34.81
C GLU A 287 -42.92 -15.06 -33.41
N GLU A 288 -42.52 -15.79 -32.36
CA GLU A 288 -42.80 -15.41 -30.99
C GLU A 288 -42.14 -14.06 -30.70
N LEU A 289 -42.95 -13.00 -30.69
CA LEU A 289 -42.62 -11.76 -30.00
C LEU A 289 -42.36 -12.10 -28.52
N VAL A 290 -41.08 -12.09 -28.13
CA VAL A 290 -40.71 -12.12 -26.72
C VAL A 290 -41.24 -10.83 -26.07
N ASP A 291 -42.28 -10.98 -25.25
CA ASP A 291 -42.95 -9.89 -24.57
C ASP A 291 -42.12 -9.40 -23.36
N LEU A 292 -41.55 -8.20 -23.48
CA LEU A 292 -40.84 -7.48 -22.40
C LEU A 292 -41.81 -6.54 -21.63
N SER A 293 -43.06 -6.95 -21.46
CA SER A 293 -44.16 -6.18 -20.86
C SER A 293 -44.22 -6.05 -19.34
N PRO A 294 -43.32 -6.58 -18.49
CA PRO A 294 -43.38 -6.22 -17.08
C PRO A 294 -42.90 -4.78 -16.88
N GLU A 295 -43.80 -3.87 -16.45
CA GLU A 295 -43.50 -2.46 -16.16
C GLU A 295 -42.32 -2.31 -15.17
N TRP A 296 -42.18 -3.25 -14.24
CA TRP A 296 -41.06 -3.29 -13.28
C TRP A 296 -39.68 -3.43 -13.94
N ILE A 297 -39.56 -4.01 -15.14
CA ILE A 297 -38.28 -4.12 -15.88
C ILE A 297 -37.91 -2.77 -16.52
N ARG A 298 -38.90 -1.96 -16.91
CA ARG A 298 -38.68 -0.60 -17.41
C ARG A 298 -38.29 0.36 -16.29
N GLU A 299 -38.90 0.20 -15.12
CA GLU A 299 -38.63 1.03 -13.94
C GLU A 299 -37.38 0.58 -13.17
N LEU A 300 -36.92 -0.67 -13.36
CA LEU A 300 -35.76 -1.26 -12.68
C LEU A 300 -34.50 -0.36 -12.66
N PRO A 301 -34.08 0.31 -13.76
CA PRO A 301 -32.90 1.18 -13.73
C PRO A 301 -33.11 2.42 -12.85
N GLU A 302 -34.33 2.95 -12.80
CA GLU A 302 -34.70 4.09 -11.96
C GLU A 302 -34.84 3.66 -10.48
N ASP A 303 -35.44 2.49 -10.23
CA ASP A 303 -35.53 1.90 -8.90
C ASP A 303 -34.15 1.58 -8.32
N LEU A 304 -33.21 1.10 -9.13
CA LEU A 304 -31.82 0.91 -8.74
C LEU A 304 -31.15 2.23 -8.36
N ASP A 305 -31.40 3.32 -9.09
CA ASP A 305 -30.88 4.64 -8.72
C ASP A 305 -31.47 5.14 -7.39
N VAL A 306 -32.76 4.93 -7.17
CA VAL A 306 -33.43 5.27 -5.91
C VAL A 306 -32.83 4.46 -4.76
N CYS A 307 -32.62 3.16 -4.93
CA CYS A 307 -32.00 2.31 -3.92
C CYS A 307 -30.55 2.73 -3.62
N ILE A 308 -29.75 3.04 -4.65
CA ILE A 308 -28.38 3.55 -4.50
C ILE A 308 -28.39 4.90 -3.75
N ALA A 309 -29.31 5.81 -4.08
CA ALA A 309 -29.45 7.11 -3.43
C ALA A 309 -29.88 6.99 -1.96
N GLN A 310 -30.79 6.05 -1.64
CA GLN A 310 -31.25 5.78 -0.28
C GLN A 310 -30.26 4.96 0.55
N ARG A 311 -29.17 4.47 -0.06
CA ARG A 311 -28.20 3.53 0.53
C ARG A 311 -28.83 2.19 0.96
N ASP A 312 -29.93 1.81 0.32
CA ASP A 312 -30.51 0.49 0.47
C ASP A 312 -29.85 -0.47 -0.52
N PHE A 313 -28.67 -0.96 -0.13
CA PHE A 313 -27.90 -1.88 -0.96
C PHE A 313 -28.50 -3.30 -0.97
N GLU A 314 -29.29 -3.68 0.03
CA GLU A 314 -29.93 -4.99 0.08
C GLU A 314 -31.08 -5.04 -0.95
N GLY A 315 -31.94 -4.02 -0.96
CA GLY A 315 -32.99 -3.86 -1.95
C GLY A 315 -32.46 -3.80 -3.39
N ALA A 316 -31.35 -3.08 -3.62
CA ALA A 316 -30.72 -3.00 -4.94
C ALA A 316 -30.24 -4.38 -5.44
N VAL A 317 -29.58 -5.17 -4.59
CA VAL A 317 -29.08 -6.50 -4.98
C VAL A 317 -30.22 -7.51 -5.13
N ASP A 318 -31.28 -7.43 -4.32
CA ASP A 318 -32.46 -8.29 -4.48
C ASP A 318 -33.18 -8.02 -5.81
N LEU A 319 -33.24 -6.77 -6.26
CA LEU A 319 -33.75 -6.39 -7.59
C LEU A 319 -32.88 -6.95 -8.73
N LEU A 320 -31.55 -6.95 -8.55
CA LEU A 320 -30.61 -7.55 -9.50
C LEU A 320 -30.72 -9.07 -9.56
N ASP A 321 -30.90 -9.73 -8.42
CA ASP A 321 -31.08 -11.19 -8.36
C ASP A 321 -32.39 -11.61 -9.03
N LYS A 322 -33.49 -10.89 -8.78
CA LYS A 322 -34.77 -11.09 -9.48
C LYS A 322 -34.65 -10.91 -10.99
N LEU A 323 -33.90 -9.89 -11.44
CA LEU A 323 -33.62 -9.70 -12.85
C LEU A 323 -32.81 -10.87 -13.41
N ASN A 324 -31.75 -11.30 -12.72
CA ASN A 324 -30.88 -12.38 -13.18
C ASN A 324 -31.61 -13.73 -13.26
N GLU A 325 -32.56 -14.00 -12.36
CA GLU A 325 -33.45 -15.17 -12.45
C GLU A 325 -34.39 -15.06 -13.66
N TYR A 326 -35.06 -13.92 -13.84
CA TYR A 326 -35.95 -13.71 -14.98
C TYR A 326 -35.22 -13.79 -16.34
N LEU A 327 -33.98 -13.29 -16.39
CA LEU A 327 -33.13 -13.34 -17.58
C LEU A 327 -32.55 -14.73 -17.87
N LYS A 328 -32.57 -15.68 -16.93
CA LYS A 328 -32.18 -17.08 -17.19
C LYS A 328 -33.25 -17.84 -17.97
N GLU A 329 -34.52 -17.46 -17.85
CA GLU A 329 -35.65 -18.13 -18.51
C GLU A 329 -35.96 -17.59 -19.92
N GLN A 330 -35.35 -16.46 -20.32
CA GLN A 330 -35.65 -15.78 -21.58
C GLN A 330 -34.52 -15.90 -22.62
N PRO A 331 -34.83 -16.09 -23.92
CA PRO A 331 -33.82 -16.13 -24.97
C PRO A 331 -33.13 -14.77 -25.16
N VAL A 332 -31.86 -14.80 -25.56
CA VAL A 332 -31.00 -13.61 -25.66
C VAL A 332 -31.41 -12.75 -26.87
N SER A 333 -32.45 -11.94 -26.71
CA SER A 333 -32.89 -10.92 -27.66
C SER A 333 -32.01 -9.66 -27.60
N PRO A 334 -31.86 -8.88 -28.69
CA PRO A 334 -31.14 -7.60 -28.69
C PRO A 334 -31.64 -6.61 -27.61
N ARG A 335 -32.93 -6.64 -27.26
CA ARG A 335 -33.48 -5.79 -26.18
C ARG A 335 -33.04 -6.22 -24.78
N VAL A 336 -32.83 -7.52 -24.57
CA VAL A 336 -32.28 -8.07 -23.33
C VAL A 336 -30.82 -7.66 -23.16
N LYS A 337 -30.05 -7.57 -24.25
CA LYS A 337 -28.67 -7.06 -24.25
C LYS A 337 -28.60 -5.57 -23.89
N GLU A 338 -29.51 -4.74 -24.43
CA GLU A 338 -29.56 -3.31 -24.10
C GLU A 338 -29.92 -3.06 -22.62
N LEU A 339 -30.91 -3.80 -22.10
CA LEU A 339 -31.29 -3.74 -20.69
C LEU A 339 -30.13 -4.17 -19.79
N ARG A 340 -29.45 -5.27 -20.15
CA ARG A 340 -28.25 -5.74 -19.42
C ARG A 340 -27.16 -4.68 -19.39
N GLY A 341 -26.90 -3.99 -20.51
CA GLY A 341 -25.92 -2.90 -20.54
C GLY A 341 -26.27 -1.72 -19.62
N LYS A 342 -27.55 -1.34 -19.54
CA LYS A 342 -28.01 -0.29 -18.62
C LYS A 342 -27.89 -0.72 -17.15
N VAL A 343 -28.22 -1.98 -16.85
CA VAL A 343 -28.10 -2.56 -15.51
C VAL A 343 -26.63 -2.71 -15.11
N ASP A 344 -25.75 -3.16 -16.01
CA ASP A 344 -24.32 -3.34 -15.75
C ASP A 344 -23.63 -2.00 -15.39
N GLU A 345 -24.00 -0.89 -16.02
CA GLU A 345 -23.50 0.44 -15.65
C GLU A 345 -23.94 0.84 -14.23
N ARG A 346 -25.13 0.44 -13.81
CA ARG A 346 -25.63 0.71 -12.44
C ARG A 346 -25.09 -0.25 -11.41
N VAL A 347 -24.81 -1.51 -11.79
CA VAL A 347 -24.01 -2.43 -10.98
C VAL A 347 -22.60 -1.87 -10.76
N ARG A 348 -22.00 -1.24 -11.79
CA ARG A 348 -20.72 -0.55 -11.67
C ARG A 348 -20.78 0.62 -10.70
N GLN A 349 -21.82 1.47 -10.79
CA GLN A 349 -22.04 2.57 -9.86
C GLN A 349 -22.29 2.09 -8.42
N LEU A 350 -23.16 1.09 -8.23
CA LEU A 350 -23.40 0.45 -6.94
C LEU A 350 -22.11 -0.11 -6.34
N THR A 351 -21.30 -0.78 -7.16
CA THR A 351 -19.98 -1.31 -6.75
C THR A 351 -19.05 -0.18 -6.33
N GLU A 352 -18.96 0.93 -7.08
CA GLU A 352 -18.14 2.08 -6.70
C GLU A 352 -18.58 2.71 -5.37
N VAL A 353 -19.89 2.85 -5.15
CA VAL A 353 -20.45 3.36 -3.90
C VAL A 353 -20.18 2.42 -2.73
N LEU A 354 -20.35 1.11 -2.91
CA LEU A 354 -20.03 0.09 -1.90
C LEU A 354 -18.54 0.07 -1.55
N VAL A 355 -17.66 0.16 -2.56
CA VAL A 355 -16.21 0.27 -2.39
C VAL A 355 -15.85 1.53 -1.60
N PHE A 356 -16.52 2.65 -1.88
CA PHE A 356 -16.32 3.91 -1.17
C PHE A 356 -16.78 3.84 0.30
N GLU A 357 -17.91 3.18 0.60
CA GLU A 357 -18.39 2.98 1.99
C GLU A 357 -17.51 2.02 2.80
N LEU A 358 -16.88 1.06 2.13
CA LEU A 358 -15.93 0.12 2.74
C LEU A 358 -14.52 0.70 2.90
N SER A 359 -14.24 1.84 2.28
CA SER A 359 -12.92 2.47 2.35
C SER A 359 -12.65 3.05 3.74
N PRO A 360 -11.42 2.86 4.27
CA PRO A 360 -11.08 3.19 5.65
C PRO A 360 -11.22 4.68 6.00
N ASP A 361 -11.19 5.58 5.02
CA ASP A 361 -11.24 7.04 5.22
C ASP A 361 -12.61 7.59 5.65
N ARG A 362 -13.71 6.82 5.50
CA ARG A 362 -15.06 7.20 5.98
C ARG A 362 -15.69 6.17 6.93
N SER A 363 -15.27 4.91 6.86
CA SER A 363 -15.99 3.76 7.43
C SER A 363 -15.92 3.62 8.97
N LEU A 364 -15.17 4.45 9.70
CA LEU A 364 -15.21 4.40 11.18
C LEU A 364 -16.56 4.85 11.78
N ARG A 365 -17.46 5.45 10.99
CA ARG A 365 -18.79 5.89 11.43
C ARG A 365 -19.89 4.84 11.25
N GLY A 366 -19.73 3.91 10.31
CA GLY A 366 -20.63 2.77 10.12
C GLY A 366 -20.08 1.61 10.92
N GLY A 367 -20.61 1.36 12.12
CA GLY A 367 -20.12 0.27 12.98
C GLY A 367 -20.10 -1.10 12.27
N PRO A 368 -19.59 -2.16 12.92
CA PRO A 368 -19.30 -3.47 12.29
C PRO A 368 -20.42 -4.07 11.44
N LYS A 369 -21.69 -3.77 11.78
CA LYS A 369 -22.87 -4.20 11.02
C LYS A 369 -22.95 -3.59 9.61
N ALA A 370 -22.56 -2.34 9.43
CA ALA A 370 -22.61 -1.66 8.13
C ALA A 370 -21.56 -2.24 7.17
N THR A 371 -20.35 -2.48 7.68
CA THR A 371 -19.27 -3.15 6.94
C THR A 371 -19.70 -4.55 6.48
N ARG A 372 -20.29 -5.36 7.37
CA ARG A 372 -20.78 -6.71 7.02
C ARG A 372 -21.83 -6.69 5.91
N ARG A 373 -22.82 -5.80 6.01
CA ARG A 373 -23.85 -5.65 4.98
C ARG A 373 -23.25 -5.31 3.63
N ALA A 374 -22.34 -4.33 3.58
CA ALA A 374 -21.69 -3.92 2.34
C ALA A 374 -20.84 -5.06 1.72
N VAL A 375 -20.13 -5.85 2.54
CA VAL A 375 -19.36 -7.01 2.06
C VAL A 375 -20.26 -8.11 1.52
N SER A 376 -21.32 -8.47 2.25
CA SER A 376 -22.30 -9.47 1.80
C SER A 376 -22.92 -9.10 0.45
N GLN A 377 -23.26 -7.81 0.26
CA GLN A 377 -23.78 -7.34 -1.03
C GLN A 377 -22.74 -7.40 -2.15
N LEU A 378 -21.48 -7.05 -1.90
CA LEU A 378 -20.42 -7.19 -2.91
C LEU A 378 -20.13 -8.65 -3.29
N VAL A 379 -20.23 -9.57 -2.32
CA VAL A 379 -20.10 -11.01 -2.58
C VAL A 379 -21.24 -11.51 -3.47
N ARG A 380 -22.49 -11.08 -3.20
CA ARG A 380 -23.66 -11.38 -4.05
C ARG A 380 -23.54 -10.83 -5.46
N LEU A 381 -22.93 -9.65 -5.63
CA LEU A 381 -22.63 -9.05 -6.94
C LEU A 381 -21.51 -9.76 -7.72
N GLY A 382 -20.96 -10.87 -7.21
CA GLY A 382 -19.89 -11.62 -7.87
C GLY A 382 -18.49 -10.99 -7.76
N GLN A 383 -18.34 -9.90 -7.00
CA GLN A 383 -17.05 -9.22 -6.78
C GLN A 383 -16.36 -9.68 -5.47
N SER A 384 -16.34 -10.99 -5.21
CA SER A 384 -15.83 -11.56 -3.96
C SER A 384 -14.36 -11.25 -3.67
N THR A 385 -13.50 -11.23 -4.69
CA THR A 385 -12.07 -10.90 -4.54
C THR A 385 -11.85 -9.46 -4.08
N LYS A 386 -12.54 -8.51 -4.72
CA LYS A 386 -12.47 -7.08 -4.38
C LYS A 386 -13.09 -6.79 -3.01
N ALA A 387 -14.21 -7.46 -2.70
CA ALA A 387 -14.85 -7.39 -1.39
C ALA A 387 -13.91 -7.85 -0.28
N CYS A 388 -13.23 -8.99 -0.49
CA CYS A 388 -12.24 -9.54 0.43
C CYS A 388 -11.09 -8.56 0.68
N GLU A 389 -10.48 -8.01 -0.38
CA GLU A 389 -9.36 -7.07 -0.22
C GLU A 389 -9.76 -5.82 0.58
N LEU A 390 -10.94 -5.24 0.29
CA LEU A 390 -11.43 -4.05 0.98
C LEU A 390 -11.84 -4.34 2.43
N PHE A 391 -12.49 -5.49 2.68
CA PHE A 391 -12.82 -5.93 4.02
C PHE A 391 -11.56 -6.06 4.88
N LEU A 392 -10.54 -6.76 4.37
CA LEU A 392 -9.26 -6.96 5.07
C LEU A 392 -8.52 -5.63 5.29
N LYS A 393 -8.53 -4.72 4.31
CA LYS A 393 -7.96 -3.36 4.46
C LYS A 393 -8.67 -2.55 5.55
N ASN A 394 -10.00 -2.58 5.57
CA ASN A 394 -10.79 -1.89 6.59
C ASN A 394 -10.51 -2.47 7.99
N ARG A 395 -10.50 -3.81 8.11
CA ARG A 395 -10.18 -4.51 9.37
C ARG A 395 -8.75 -4.23 9.85
N ALA A 396 -7.77 -4.18 8.94
CA ALA A 396 -6.41 -3.78 9.29
C ALA A 396 -6.35 -2.36 9.85
N ALA A 397 -7.06 -1.41 9.24
CA ALA A 397 -7.14 -0.02 9.72
C ALA A 397 -7.86 0.07 11.08
N ALA A 398 -8.91 -0.72 11.28
CA ALA A 398 -9.63 -0.80 12.55
C ALA A 398 -8.73 -1.34 13.68
N VAL A 399 -8.02 -2.44 13.45
CA VAL A 399 -7.03 -2.99 14.41
C VAL A 399 -5.93 -1.98 14.71
N GLN A 400 -5.38 -1.33 13.67
CA GLN A 400 -4.34 -0.32 13.86
C GLN A 400 -4.84 0.87 14.69
N THR A 401 -6.09 1.29 14.46
CA THR A 401 -6.71 2.38 15.23
C THR A 401 -6.95 1.96 16.68
N ALA A 402 -7.44 0.74 16.91
CA ALA A 402 -7.63 0.19 18.26
C ALA A 402 -6.33 0.10 19.05
N ILE A 403 -5.23 -0.37 18.41
CA ILE A 403 -3.90 -0.40 19.01
C ILE A 403 -3.41 1.02 19.36
N ARG A 404 -3.61 2.00 18.46
CA ARG A 404 -3.20 3.40 18.69
C ARG A 404 -4.02 4.11 19.76
N GLN A 405 -5.29 3.77 19.91
CA GLN A 405 -6.18 4.34 20.94
C GLN A 405 -5.88 3.78 22.34
N LEU A 406 -5.14 2.68 22.42
CA LEU A 406 -4.73 2.10 23.70
C LEU A 406 -3.77 3.05 24.41
N ARG A 407 -4.26 3.71 25.46
CA ARG A 407 -3.41 4.52 26.33
C ARG A 407 -2.46 3.62 27.12
N ILE A 408 -1.20 4.03 27.18
CA ILE A 408 -0.20 3.43 28.05
C ILE A 408 -0.52 3.90 29.48
N GLU A 409 -1.38 3.15 30.16
CA GLU A 409 -1.80 3.44 31.54
C GLU A 409 -1.44 2.24 32.44
N GLY A 410 -0.54 2.48 33.39
CA GLY A 410 -0.14 1.52 34.42
C GLY A 410 1.13 0.73 34.11
N ALA A 411 1.29 -0.40 34.80
CA ALA A 411 2.41 -1.32 34.59
C ALA A 411 2.35 -1.96 33.20
N THR A 412 3.50 -2.18 32.58
CA THR A 412 3.62 -2.68 31.21
C THR A 412 2.93 -4.02 30.98
N LEU A 413 2.94 -4.91 31.98
CA LEU A 413 2.20 -6.17 31.92
C LEU A 413 0.69 -5.96 31.72
N LEU A 414 0.08 -5.00 32.43
CA LEU A 414 -1.35 -4.71 32.31
C LEU A 414 -1.70 -4.10 30.95
N TYR A 415 -0.83 -3.25 30.42
CA TYR A 415 -0.97 -2.71 29.08
C TYR A 415 -0.90 -3.82 28.03
N ILE A 416 0.06 -4.72 28.14
CA ILE A 416 0.24 -5.84 27.19
C ILE A 416 -0.89 -6.83 27.27
N GLN A 417 -1.42 -7.11 28.45
CA GLN A 417 -2.61 -7.94 28.60
C GLN A 417 -3.80 -7.35 27.85
N LYS A 418 -4.03 -6.04 27.99
CA LYS A 418 -5.08 -5.33 27.23
C LYS A 418 -4.80 -5.34 25.73
N LEU A 419 -3.55 -5.12 25.31
CA LEU A 419 -3.14 -5.13 23.91
C LEU A 419 -3.38 -6.49 23.26
N CYS A 420 -2.93 -7.58 23.91
CA CYS A 420 -3.15 -8.95 23.47
C CYS A 420 -4.65 -9.23 23.37
N ASN A 421 -5.42 -8.94 24.42
CA ASN A 421 -6.87 -9.16 24.40
C ASN A 421 -7.52 -8.45 23.21
N ILE A 422 -7.31 -7.15 23.04
CA ILE A 422 -7.92 -6.38 21.94
C ILE A 422 -7.51 -6.92 20.57
N PHE A 423 -6.24 -7.27 20.40
CA PHE A 423 -5.72 -7.77 19.14
C PHE A 423 -6.29 -9.16 18.80
N PHE A 424 -6.15 -10.12 19.71
CA PHE A 424 -6.56 -11.51 19.50
C PHE A 424 -8.08 -11.64 19.42
N THR A 425 -8.85 -10.88 20.21
CA THR A 425 -10.32 -10.86 20.06
C THR A 425 -10.74 -10.26 18.72
N SER A 426 -10.12 -9.17 18.29
CA SER A 426 -10.42 -8.56 16.98
C SER A 426 -10.05 -9.48 15.81
N MET A 427 -8.93 -10.20 15.91
CA MET A 427 -8.54 -11.21 14.93
C MET A 427 -9.53 -12.38 14.88
N LEU A 428 -9.97 -12.86 16.05
CA LEU A 428 -10.93 -13.94 16.19
C LEU A 428 -12.32 -13.55 15.67
N GLU A 429 -12.78 -12.33 15.96
CA GLU A 429 -14.01 -11.78 15.38
C GLU A 429 -13.91 -11.67 13.86
N THR A 430 -12.77 -11.17 13.35
CA THR A 430 -12.54 -11.05 11.90
C THR A 430 -12.49 -12.42 11.22
N ALA A 431 -11.89 -13.43 11.85
CA ALA A 431 -11.85 -14.80 11.33
C ALA A 431 -13.26 -15.41 11.22
N ARG A 432 -14.09 -15.26 12.28
CA ARG A 432 -15.47 -15.75 12.29
C ARG A 432 -16.32 -15.06 11.23
N GLU A 433 -16.20 -13.75 11.09
CA GLU A 433 -16.92 -13.01 10.04
C GLU A 433 -16.44 -13.36 8.63
N PHE A 434 -15.14 -13.61 8.48
CA PHE A 434 -14.60 -14.05 7.20
C PHE A 434 -15.15 -15.43 6.80
N GLU A 435 -15.27 -16.34 7.78
CA GLU A 435 -15.86 -17.66 7.56
C GLU A 435 -17.34 -17.56 7.17
N THR A 436 -18.13 -16.68 7.80
CA THR A 436 -19.55 -16.50 7.46
C THR A 436 -19.76 -15.87 6.08
N ASP A 437 -18.96 -14.86 5.73
CA ASP A 437 -19.20 -14.05 4.53
C ASP A 437 -18.56 -14.69 3.27
N PHE A 438 -17.55 -15.54 3.43
CA PHE A 438 -16.77 -16.13 2.32
C PHE A 438 -16.77 -17.66 2.26
N ALA A 439 -17.67 -18.35 2.96
CA ALA A 439 -17.77 -19.82 3.01
C ALA A 439 -17.75 -20.54 1.63
N GLY A 440 -18.17 -19.88 0.56
CA GLY A 440 -18.20 -20.43 -0.81
C GLY A 440 -16.97 -20.14 -1.68
N ASN A 441 -16.03 -19.26 -1.25
CA ASN A 441 -14.94 -18.76 -2.08
C ASN A 441 -13.56 -19.15 -1.52
N THR A 442 -13.09 -20.35 -1.86
CA THR A 442 -11.78 -20.91 -1.42
C THR A 442 -10.59 -20.02 -1.76
N GLY A 443 -10.63 -19.25 -2.85
CA GLY A 443 -9.55 -18.34 -3.24
C GLY A 443 -9.29 -17.20 -2.24
N CYS A 444 -10.31 -16.78 -1.48
CA CYS A 444 -10.22 -15.65 -0.57
C CYS A 444 -9.46 -16.00 0.73
N TYR A 445 -9.44 -17.27 1.15
CA TYR A 445 -8.73 -17.71 2.37
C TYR A 445 -7.22 -17.48 2.29
N SER A 446 -6.63 -17.55 1.09
CA SER A 446 -5.21 -17.24 0.89
C SER A 446 -4.90 -15.76 1.24
N ALA A 447 -5.78 -14.84 0.84
CA ALA A 447 -5.67 -13.42 1.16
C ALA A 447 -5.85 -13.17 2.67
N PHE A 448 -6.75 -13.90 3.33
CA PHE A 448 -6.92 -13.85 4.78
C PHE A 448 -5.64 -14.24 5.53
N VAL A 449 -4.95 -15.31 5.11
CA VAL A 449 -3.68 -15.73 5.74
C VAL A 449 -2.59 -14.67 5.56
N VAL A 450 -2.47 -14.07 4.36
CA VAL A 450 -1.52 -12.97 4.10
C VAL A 450 -1.84 -11.76 4.98
N TRP A 451 -3.11 -11.42 5.13
CA TRP A 451 -3.56 -10.36 6.02
C TRP A 451 -3.23 -10.65 7.49
N SER A 452 -3.53 -11.85 8.00
CA SER A 452 -3.24 -12.28 9.36
C SER A 452 -1.76 -12.16 9.69
N ARG A 453 -0.87 -12.53 8.74
CA ARG A 453 0.57 -12.32 8.88
C ARG A 453 0.96 -10.85 8.97
N SER A 454 0.38 -9.99 8.12
CA SER A 454 0.65 -8.55 8.12
C SER A 454 0.20 -7.89 9.42
N VAL A 455 -0.99 -8.25 9.90
CA VAL A 455 -1.58 -7.75 11.15
C VAL A 455 -0.81 -8.25 12.38
N MET A 456 -0.36 -9.51 12.38
CA MET A 456 0.55 -10.04 13.39
C MET A 456 1.86 -9.25 13.45
N LYS A 457 2.44 -8.88 12.30
CA LYS A 457 3.64 -8.03 12.27
C LYS A 457 3.38 -6.66 12.90
N MET A 458 2.26 -6.01 12.62
CA MET A 458 1.91 -4.73 13.25
C MET A 458 1.76 -4.85 14.77
N PHE A 459 1.18 -5.95 15.25
CA PHE A 459 1.09 -6.24 16.67
C PHE A 459 2.48 -6.44 17.29
N VAL A 460 3.34 -7.26 16.68
CA VAL A 460 4.70 -7.48 17.19
C VAL A 460 5.51 -6.19 17.18
N ASP A 461 5.41 -5.35 16.14
CA ASP A 461 6.10 -4.06 16.10
C ASP A 461 5.66 -3.12 17.24
N ALA A 462 4.39 -3.18 17.66
CA ALA A 462 3.88 -2.41 18.80
C ALA A 462 4.27 -3.05 20.15
N PHE A 463 4.20 -4.37 20.24
CA PHE A 463 4.58 -5.16 21.41
C PHE A 463 6.07 -5.00 21.71
N SER A 464 6.95 -5.15 20.71
CA SER A 464 8.40 -5.08 20.89
C SER A 464 8.86 -3.71 21.35
N LYS A 465 8.25 -2.63 20.84
CA LYS A 465 8.54 -1.26 21.32
C LYS A 465 8.18 -1.06 22.79
N GLN A 466 7.13 -1.71 23.27
CA GLN A 466 6.71 -1.54 24.66
C GLN A 466 7.44 -2.48 25.62
N VAL A 467 7.88 -3.66 25.16
CA VAL A 467 8.50 -4.70 26.00
C VAL A 467 10.02 -4.59 26.02
N PHE A 468 10.64 -4.38 24.85
CA PHE A 468 12.09 -4.49 24.70
C PHE A 468 12.79 -3.12 24.66
N ASP A 469 12.15 -2.06 24.13
CA ASP A 469 12.77 -0.72 24.12
C ASP A 469 12.65 0.00 25.48
N SER A 470 11.76 -0.44 26.36
CA SER A 470 11.42 0.18 27.65
C SER A 470 12.41 -0.08 28.80
N LYS A 471 13.55 -0.74 28.54
CA LYS A 471 14.55 -1.17 29.56
C LYS A 471 13.94 -1.98 30.71
N GLU A 472 12.87 -2.72 30.44
CA GLU A 472 12.22 -3.55 31.44
C GLU A 472 13.03 -4.81 31.76
N SER A 473 12.72 -5.41 32.91
CA SER A 473 13.39 -6.64 33.34
C SER A 473 13.09 -7.80 32.39
N LEU A 474 14.05 -8.72 32.21
CA LEU A 474 13.83 -9.93 31.42
C LEU A 474 12.63 -10.76 31.92
N SER A 475 12.34 -10.71 33.22
CA SER A 475 11.23 -11.43 33.84
C SER A 475 9.86 -10.90 33.39
N THR A 476 9.68 -9.57 33.40
CA THR A 476 8.44 -8.95 32.87
C THR A 476 8.28 -9.23 31.38
N ALA A 477 9.37 -9.18 30.60
CA ALA A 477 9.35 -9.53 29.18
C ALA A 477 8.95 -11.01 28.95
N ALA A 478 9.47 -11.94 29.77
CA ALA A 478 9.15 -13.36 29.70
C ALA A 478 7.66 -13.63 29.99
N GLU A 479 7.09 -12.98 31.01
CA GLU A 479 5.66 -13.08 31.30
C GLU A 479 4.79 -12.54 30.16
N CYS A 480 5.20 -11.41 29.57
CA CYS A 480 4.49 -10.80 28.45
C CYS A 480 4.50 -11.69 27.19
N VAL A 481 5.65 -12.27 26.86
CA VAL A 481 5.78 -13.20 25.72
C VAL A 481 4.98 -14.49 25.96
N LYS A 482 4.99 -15.00 27.19
CA LYS A 482 4.16 -16.15 27.57
C LYS A 482 2.67 -15.85 27.37
N PHE A 483 2.21 -14.70 27.86
CA PHE A 483 0.81 -14.28 27.70
C PHE A 483 0.40 -14.13 26.23
N ALA A 484 1.25 -13.51 25.41
CA ALA A 484 1.02 -13.39 23.97
C ALA A 484 0.97 -14.77 23.27
N SER A 485 1.81 -15.71 23.69
CA SER A 485 1.83 -17.08 23.15
C SER A 485 0.57 -17.86 23.52
N GLU A 486 0.09 -17.75 24.76
CA GLU A 486 -1.16 -18.38 25.21
C GLU A 486 -2.38 -17.89 24.40
N HIS A 487 -2.47 -16.58 24.12
CA HIS A 487 -3.54 -16.03 23.30
C HIS A 487 -3.40 -16.39 21.82
N CYS A 488 -2.16 -16.53 21.32
CA CYS A 488 -1.91 -17.02 19.97
C CYS A 488 -2.36 -18.48 19.81
N MET A 489 -2.17 -19.31 20.84
CA MET A 489 -2.67 -20.69 20.83
C MET A 489 -4.20 -20.76 20.77
N GLN A 490 -4.94 -19.80 21.35
CA GLN A 490 -6.40 -19.77 21.22
C GLN A 490 -6.87 -19.58 19.76
N LEU A 491 -6.07 -18.93 18.91
CA LEU A 491 -6.38 -18.84 17.47
C LEU A 491 -6.29 -20.19 16.75
N SER A 492 -5.53 -21.14 17.30
CA SER A 492 -5.44 -22.49 16.73
C SER A 492 -6.75 -23.26 16.83
N GLU A 493 -7.64 -22.91 17.77
CA GLU A 493 -8.99 -23.49 17.88
C GLU A 493 -9.87 -23.17 16.65
N ILE A 494 -9.55 -22.08 15.94
CA ILE A 494 -10.24 -21.65 14.70
C ILE A 494 -9.54 -22.21 13.46
N GLY A 495 -8.47 -23.00 13.63
CA GLY A 495 -7.66 -23.55 12.54
C GLY A 495 -6.62 -22.58 11.98
N LEU A 496 -6.33 -21.47 12.69
CA LEU A 496 -5.29 -20.51 12.31
C LEU A 496 -4.10 -20.59 13.27
N ASP A 497 -3.09 -21.39 12.92
CA ASP A 497 -1.85 -21.42 13.69
C ASP A 497 -0.89 -20.30 13.24
N LEU A 498 -0.74 -19.29 14.09
CA LEU A 498 0.23 -18.19 13.90
C LEU A 498 1.40 -18.25 14.88
N THR A 499 1.51 -19.33 15.67
CA THR A 499 2.51 -19.45 16.74
C THR A 499 3.93 -19.34 16.18
N PHE A 500 4.19 -20.00 15.04
CA PHE A 500 5.48 -19.93 14.35
C PHE A 500 5.81 -18.53 13.83
N ILE A 501 4.81 -17.74 13.43
CA ILE A 501 5.00 -16.36 12.94
C ILE A 501 5.33 -15.46 14.11
N LEU A 502 4.60 -15.58 15.22
CA LEU A 502 4.87 -14.84 16.45
C LEU A 502 6.29 -15.12 16.94
N GLN A 503 6.66 -16.39 17.03
CA GLN A 503 8.02 -16.81 17.40
C GLN A 503 9.06 -16.24 16.43
N SER A 504 8.87 -16.42 15.11
CA SER A 504 9.79 -15.94 14.08
C SER A 504 10.03 -14.43 14.14
N LEU A 505 9.01 -13.63 14.46
CA LEU A 505 9.13 -12.17 14.55
C LEU A 505 9.82 -11.76 15.86
N LEU A 506 9.53 -12.43 16.97
CA LEU A 506 10.11 -12.13 18.28
C LEU A 506 11.56 -12.63 18.45
N VAL A 507 12.06 -13.54 17.59
CA VAL A 507 13.42 -14.10 17.69
C VAL A 507 14.50 -13.03 17.85
N LYS A 508 14.42 -11.99 17.02
CA LYS A 508 15.44 -10.94 17.01
C LYS A 508 15.46 -10.17 18.32
N ASP A 509 14.29 -9.84 18.84
CA ASP A 509 14.15 -9.01 20.03
C ASP A 509 14.47 -9.80 21.30
N ILE A 510 14.02 -11.06 21.39
CA ILE A 510 14.35 -11.96 22.51
C ILE A 510 15.85 -12.27 22.52
N ARG A 511 16.48 -12.48 21.35
CA ARG A 511 17.94 -12.65 21.25
C ARG A 511 18.68 -11.43 21.81
N ALA A 512 18.27 -10.23 21.43
CA ALA A 512 18.87 -9.00 21.92
C ALA A 512 18.66 -8.82 23.44
N ALA A 513 17.48 -9.13 23.96
CA ALA A 513 17.18 -9.07 25.39
C ALA A 513 18.01 -10.07 26.20
N LEU A 514 18.16 -11.31 25.72
CA LEU A 514 19.01 -12.32 26.37
C LEU A 514 20.48 -11.90 26.39
N GLN A 515 21.00 -11.36 25.29
CA GLN A 515 22.37 -10.85 25.21
C GLN A 515 22.59 -9.65 26.14
N SER A 516 21.66 -8.69 26.16
CA SER A 516 21.73 -7.53 27.05
C SER A 516 21.69 -7.94 28.52
N GLN A 517 20.80 -8.87 28.89
CA GLN A 517 20.72 -9.38 30.25
C GLN A 517 21.97 -10.16 30.63
N LYS A 518 22.53 -10.96 29.71
CA LYS A 518 23.82 -11.65 29.90
C LYS A 518 24.92 -10.64 30.21
N ASP A 519 25.06 -9.58 29.42
CA ASP A 519 26.09 -8.56 29.63
C ASP A 519 25.91 -7.83 30.97
N ILE A 520 24.67 -7.51 31.36
CA ILE A 520 24.37 -6.94 32.69
C ILE A 520 24.79 -7.88 33.82
N ILE A 521 24.51 -9.18 33.70
CA ILE A 521 24.90 -10.17 34.71
C ILE A 521 26.43 -10.31 34.77
N ILE A 522 27.11 -10.32 33.62
CA ILE A 522 28.57 -10.41 33.55
C ILE A 522 29.21 -9.19 34.23
N GLU A 523 28.78 -7.97 33.90
CA GLU A 523 29.33 -6.75 34.50
C GLU A 523 29.01 -6.66 35.99
N ALA A 524 27.77 -7.00 36.40
CA ALA A 524 27.42 -7.06 37.82
C ALA A 524 28.22 -8.13 38.59
N THR A 525 28.62 -9.22 37.92
CA THR A 525 29.46 -10.27 38.51
C THR A 525 30.90 -9.79 38.62
N LYS A 526 31.47 -9.17 37.57
CA LYS A 526 32.82 -8.59 37.60
C LYS A 526 32.98 -7.51 38.68
N HIS A 527 31.97 -6.64 38.83
CA HIS A 527 31.97 -5.61 39.88
C HIS A 527 32.06 -6.27 41.27
N ARG A 528 31.18 -7.24 41.55
CA ARG A 528 31.19 -8.00 42.80
C ARG A 528 32.51 -8.74 43.04
N ASN A 529 33.09 -9.30 41.99
CA ASN A 529 34.37 -9.99 42.03
C ASN A 529 35.54 -9.05 42.40
N SER A 530 35.46 -7.76 42.06
CA SER A 530 36.50 -6.77 42.42
C SER A 530 36.47 -6.37 43.90
N GLU A 531 35.32 -6.54 44.57
CA GLU A 531 35.11 -6.25 45.99
C GLU A 531 35.22 -7.51 46.87
N GLU A 532 35.55 -8.67 46.28
CA GLU A 532 35.59 -9.94 46.99
C GLU A 532 36.81 -10.05 47.92
N MET A 533 36.55 -10.47 49.14
CA MET A 533 37.55 -10.62 50.22
C MET A 533 37.69 -12.08 50.69
N TRP A 534 36.94 -13.01 50.10
CA TRP A 534 36.91 -14.44 50.38
C TRP A 534 36.67 -14.76 51.86
N ARG A 535 35.57 -14.23 52.39
CA ARG A 535 35.16 -14.42 53.79
C ARG A 535 33.82 -15.13 53.88
N ARG A 536 33.62 -15.86 54.99
CA ARG A 536 32.32 -16.42 55.36
C ARG A 536 31.31 -15.29 55.55
N MET A 537 30.10 -15.46 55.06
CA MET A 537 29.03 -14.50 55.29
C MET A 537 28.32 -14.77 56.61
N ASN A 538 27.92 -13.71 57.30
CA ASN A 538 27.04 -13.78 58.46
C ASN A 538 25.73 -13.08 58.12
N LEU A 539 24.61 -13.80 58.23
CA LEU A 539 23.28 -13.28 57.92
C LEU A 539 22.60 -12.60 59.11
N MET A 540 23.27 -12.55 60.27
CA MET A 540 22.87 -11.92 61.54
C MET A 540 21.60 -12.47 62.20
N THR A 541 20.71 -13.10 61.43
CA THR A 541 19.42 -13.62 61.90
C THR A 541 19.17 -15.03 61.36
N PRO A 542 18.57 -15.93 62.17
CA PRO A 542 18.25 -17.29 61.74
C PRO A 542 17.13 -17.29 60.69
N GLU A 543 16.26 -16.28 60.70
CA GLU A 543 15.20 -16.07 59.71
C GLU A 543 15.77 -15.76 58.31
N ALA A 544 16.81 -14.93 58.22
CA ALA A 544 17.48 -14.67 56.95
C ALA A 544 18.20 -15.91 56.40
N LEU A 545 18.77 -16.75 57.27
CA LEU A 545 19.35 -18.03 56.88
C LEU A 545 18.27 -19.00 56.37
N ALA A 546 17.12 -19.08 57.06
CA ALA A 546 15.99 -19.90 56.61
C ALA A 546 15.47 -19.45 55.25
N LYS A 547 15.30 -18.13 55.06
CA LYS A 547 14.89 -17.55 53.77
C LYS A 547 15.90 -17.85 52.65
N LEU A 548 17.20 -17.75 52.92
CA LEU A 548 18.23 -18.11 51.95
C LEU A 548 18.19 -19.61 51.60
N LYS A 549 17.95 -20.48 52.59
CA LYS A 549 17.79 -21.92 52.36
C LYS A 549 16.57 -22.21 51.48
N ASP A 550 15.44 -21.55 51.72
CA ASP A 550 14.24 -21.71 50.92
C ASP A 550 14.43 -21.19 49.49
N GLU A 551 15.11 -20.07 49.31
CA GLU A 551 15.49 -19.54 47.98
C GLU A 551 16.46 -20.48 47.23
N MET A 552 17.44 -21.07 47.92
CA MET A 552 18.34 -22.04 47.30
C MET A 552 17.62 -23.34 46.94
N ARG A 553 16.65 -23.77 47.75
CA ARG A 553 15.78 -24.91 47.46
C ARG A 553 14.86 -24.64 46.27
N SER A 554 14.29 -23.43 46.13
CA SER A 554 13.47 -23.08 44.96
C SER A 554 14.28 -23.08 43.67
N CYS A 555 15.56 -22.67 43.73
CA CYS A 555 16.53 -22.82 42.64
C CYS A 555 16.93 -24.30 42.36
N GLY A 556 16.46 -25.28 43.15
CA GLY A 556 16.77 -26.69 42.96
C GLY A 556 18.07 -27.17 43.62
N ILE A 557 18.67 -26.37 44.51
CA ILE A 557 19.86 -26.72 45.28
C ILE A 557 19.44 -27.29 46.63
N GLY A 558 19.25 -28.62 46.69
CA GLY A 558 18.86 -29.31 47.92
C GLY A 558 20.01 -29.55 48.92
N SER A 559 21.27 -29.50 48.48
CA SER A 559 22.46 -29.76 49.29
C SER A 559 23.01 -28.52 50.02
N PHE A 560 22.34 -27.37 49.92
CA PHE A 560 22.83 -26.10 50.50
C PHE A 560 23.02 -26.16 52.01
N ASP A 561 22.27 -27.01 52.71
CA ASP A 561 22.36 -27.23 54.16
C ASP A 561 23.77 -27.66 54.62
N GLN A 562 24.55 -28.33 53.76
CA GLN A 562 25.93 -28.78 54.05
C GLN A 562 26.94 -27.62 54.11
N TYR A 563 26.59 -26.47 53.56
CA TYR A 563 27.45 -25.28 53.51
C TYR A 563 27.04 -24.21 54.53
N THR A 564 26.08 -24.52 55.41
CA THR A 564 25.67 -23.64 56.53
C THR A 564 26.36 -24.06 57.83
N GLY A 565 26.92 -23.09 58.55
CA GLY A 565 27.58 -23.30 59.85
C GLY A 565 26.64 -23.03 61.03
N GLU A 566 27.18 -23.17 62.26
CA GLU A 566 26.48 -22.78 63.49
C GLU A 566 26.30 -21.24 63.55
N ASP A 567 25.23 -20.76 64.19
CA ASP A 567 24.95 -19.33 64.45
C ASP A 567 24.86 -18.39 63.22
N CYS A 568 24.06 -18.74 62.20
CA CYS A 568 23.73 -17.87 61.05
C CYS A 568 24.88 -17.60 60.06
N TRP A 569 25.98 -18.34 60.18
CA TRP A 569 27.11 -18.28 59.25
C TRP A 569 26.90 -19.19 58.03
N VAL A 570 27.30 -18.72 56.85
CA VAL A 570 27.39 -19.55 55.64
C VAL A 570 28.86 -19.66 55.24
N ASN A 571 29.30 -20.89 55.03
CA ASN A 571 30.66 -21.23 54.63
C ASN A 571 30.89 -21.02 53.12
N LEU A 572 30.23 -20.02 52.55
CA LEU A 572 30.35 -19.59 51.16
C LEU A 572 30.53 -18.08 51.11
N SER A 573 31.20 -17.58 50.07
CA SER A 573 31.35 -16.16 49.86
C SER A 573 30.04 -15.53 49.36
N TYR A 574 29.88 -14.24 49.62
CA TYR A 574 28.73 -13.49 49.13
C TYR A 574 28.64 -13.47 47.61
N THR A 575 29.77 -13.36 46.91
CA THR A 575 29.77 -13.32 45.45
C THR A 575 29.25 -14.61 44.82
N ILE A 576 29.65 -15.78 45.33
CA ILE A 576 29.22 -17.08 44.80
C ILE A 576 27.73 -17.31 45.05
N VAL A 577 27.23 -16.95 46.23
CA VAL A 577 25.79 -17.03 46.56
C VAL A 577 24.98 -16.09 45.66
N ALA A 578 25.42 -14.84 45.50
CA ALA A 578 24.74 -13.85 44.66
C ALA A 578 24.81 -14.21 43.16
N PHE A 579 25.93 -14.77 42.70
CA PHE A 579 26.09 -15.32 41.35
C PHE A 579 25.13 -16.47 41.10
N THR A 580 25.05 -17.43 42.03
CA THR A 580 24.16 -18.60 41.93
C THR A 580 22.71 -18.16 41.75
N LYS A 581 22.24 -17.20 42.57
CA LYS A 581 20.87 -16.67 42.45
C LYS A 581 20.62 -16.00 41.09
N GLN A 582 21.53 -15.15 40.62
CA GLN A 582 21.37 -14.49 39.32
C GLN A 582 21.43 -15.46 38.14
N MET A 583 22.32 -16.45 38.19
CA MET A 583 22.43 -17.47 37.16
C MET A 583 21.16 -18.30 37.07
N MET A 584 20.60 -18.71 38.22
CA MET A 584 19.35 -19.47 38.27
C MET A 584 18.15 -18.65 37.81
N ALA A 585 18.06 -17.37 38.20
CA ALA A 585 17.03 -16.47 37.69
C ALA A 585 17.13 -16.30 36.16
N PHE A 586 18.33 -16.10 35.62
CA PHE A 586 18.53 -16.01 34.18
C PHE A 586 18.18 -17.30 33.45
N LEU A 587 18.51 -18.46 34.04
CA LEU A 587 18.13 -19.76 33.50
C LEU A 587 16.61 -19.93 33.44
N GLU A 588 15.90 -19.60 34.52
CA GLU A 588 14.44 -19.73 34.57
C GLU A 588 13.72 -18.78 33.59
N GLU A 589 14.14 -17.51 33.52
CA GLU A 589 13.55 -16.57 32.56
C GLU A 589 13.91 -16.90 31.11
N GLY A 590 15.14 -17.35 30.85
CA GLY A 590 15.55 -17.80 29.52
C GLY A 590 14.84 -19.07 29.06
N LEU A 591 14.51 -19.99 29.99
CA LEU A 591 13.71 -21.18 29.70
C LEU A 591 12.25 -20.84 29.37
N LYS A 592 11.64 -19.85 30.02
CA LYS A 592 10.29 -19.37 29.66
C LYS A 592 10.25 -18.79 28.24
N LEU A 593 11.35 -18.20 27.79
CA LEU A 593 11.52 -17.59 26.47
C LEU A 593 12.06 -18.57 25.41
N TYR A 594 12.25 -19.84 25.75
CA TYR A 594 12.96 -20.79 24.90
C TYR A 594 12.17 -21.22 23.66
N PHE A 595 12.83 -21.19 22.51
CA PHE A 595 12.43 -21.89 21.28
C PHE A 595 13.69 -22.37 20.52
N PRO A 596 13.57 -23.35 19.60
CA PRO A 596 14.72 -24.03 18.99
C PRO A 596 15.77 -23.08 18.37
N GLU A 597 15.34 -21.97 17.78
CA GLU A 597 16.19 -20.97 17.12
C GLU A 597 17.06 -20.15 18.11
N LEU A 598 16.69 -20.11 19.39
CA LEU A 598 17.48 -19.46 20.45
C LEU A 598 18.45 -20.40 21.15
N HIS A 599 18.41 -21.70 20.83
CA HIS A 599 19.16 -22.70 21.58
C HIS A 599 20.65 -22.38 21.69
N MET A 600 21.30 -22.03 20.59
CA MET A 600 22.73 -21.71 20.60
C MET A 600 23.03 -20.42 21.37
N VAL A 601 22.23 -19.37 21.17
CA VAL A 601 22.42 -18.09 21.86
C VAL A 601 22.25 -18.25 23.36
N PHE A 602 21.22 -18.98 23.79
CA PHE A 602 20.96 -19.20 25.21
C PHE A 602 22.07 -20.05 25.85
N LEU A 603 22.49 -21.12 25.18
CA LEU A 603 23.57 -22.00 25.63
C LEU A 603 24.92 -21.25 25.73
N GLU A 604 25.26 -20.45 24.72
CA GLU A 604 26.47 -19.61 24.72
C GLU A 604 26.41 -18.54 25.84
N SER A 605 25.25 -17.91 26.04
CA SER A 605 25.07 -16.93 27.11
C SER A 605 25.27 -17.53 28.50
N LEU A 606 24.68 -18.71 28.75
CA LEU A 606 24.89 -19.45 30.00
C LEU A 606 26.35 -19.83 30.19
N ARG A 607 27.00 -20.33 29.13
CA ARG A 607 28.42 -20.70 29.13
C ARG A 607 29.32 -19.51 29.49
N GLU A 608 29.11 -18.36 28.88
CA GLU A 608 29.91 -17.16 29.14
C GLU A 608 29.75 -16.65 30.58
N ILE A 609 28.52 -16.62 31.11
CA ILE A 609 28.25 -16.22 32.50
C ILE A 609 28.98 -17.14 33.47
N ILE A 610 28.90 -18.46 33.25
CA ILE A 610 29.60 -19.47 34.06
C ILE A 610 31.11 -19.29 33.98
N LEU A 611 31.64 -19.06 32.78
CA LEU A 611 33.07 -18.95 32.53
C LEU A 611 33.68 -17.76 33.28
N VAL A 612 32.98 -16.63 33.38
CA VAL A 612 33.40 -15.47 34.18
C VAL A 612 33.55 -15.82 35.67
N ALA A 613 32.61 -16.58 36.24
CA ALA A 613 32.69 -17.00 37.64
C ALA A 613 33.84 -18.00 37.86
N VAL A 614 33.99 -18.99 36.98
CA VAL A 614 35.08 -19.97 37.05
C VAL A 614 36.46 -19.30 36.92
N GLN A 615 36.62 -18.37 35.98
CA GLN A 615 37.86 -17.63 35.79
C GLN A 615 38.23 -16.79 37.02
N HIS A 616 37.25 -16.18 37.68
CA HIS A 616 37.51 -15.42 38.89
C HIS A 616 38.00 -16.31 40.05
N VAL A 617 37.38 -17.49 40.21
CA VAL A 617 37.81 -18.46 41.23
C VAL A 617 39.21 -19.00 40.93
N ASP A 618 39.51 -19.35 39.66
CA ASP A 618 40.84 -19.83 39.25
C ASP A 618 41.92 -18.74 39.42
N TYR A 619 41.64 -17.51 39.01
CA TYR A 619 42.55 -16.37 39.23
C TYR A 619 42.82 -16.15 40.72
N SER A 620 41.78 -16.18 41.56
CA SER A 620 41.92 -16.01 43.01
C SER A 620 42.73 -17.14 43.65
N LEU A 621 42.55 -18.40 43.21
CA LEU A 621 43.34 -19.55 43.66
C LEU A 621 44.82 -19.46 43.30
N ARG A 622 45.16 -18.83 42.16
CA ARG A 622 46.54 -18.63 41.70
C ARG A 622 47.23 -17.49 42.45
N CYS A 623 46.50 -16.42 42.78
CA CYS A 623 47.05 -15.25 43.44
C CYS A 623 47.13 -15.36 44.97
N GLU A 624 46.29 -16.19 45.59
CA GLU A 624 46.21 -16.32 47.05
C GLU A 624 47.37 -17.15 47.64
N GLN A 625 48.07 -16.57 48.62
CA GLN A 625 49.22 -17.19 49.28
C GLN A 625 48.84 -17.81 50.64
N GLU A 626 47.74 -17.38 51.25
CA GLU A 626 47.30 -17.83 52.56
C GLU A 626 46.56 -19.19 52.46
N ALA A 627 47.04 -20.20 53.19
CA ALA A 627 46.52 -21.57 53.10
C ALA A 627 45.04 -21.70 53.53
N GLU A 628 44.62 -20.94 54.56
CA GLU A 628 43.25 -20.95 55.05
C GLU A 628 42.27 -20.33 54.04
N LYS A 629 42.64 -19.21 53.43
CA LYS A 629 41.85 -18.59 52.35
C LYS A 629 41.82 -19.47 51.11
N LYS A 630 42.94 -20.10 50.75
CA LYS A 630 42.99 -21.05 49.64
C LYS A 630 42.05 -22.25 49.86
N ALA A 631 41.99 -22.78 51.07
CA ALA A 631 41.04 -23.83 51.43
C ALA A 631 39.57 -23.35 51.34
N PHE A 632 39.29 -22.11 51.76
CA PHE A 632 37.96 -21.52 51.62
C PHE A 632 37.56 -21.27 50.15
N ILE A 633 38.49 -20.80 49.31
CA ILE A 633 38.25 -20.63 47.87
C ILE A 633 38.00 -22.00 47.21
N LEU A 634 38.73 -23.05 47.60
CA LEU A 634 38.48 -24.41 47.11
C LEU A 634 37.10 -24.94 47.50
N GLN A 635 36.61 -24.63 48.71
CA GLN A 635 35.26 -25.00 49.14
C GLN A 635 34.19 -24.30 48.27
N ASN A 636 34.39 -23.02 47.95
CA ASN A 636 33.51 -22.27 47.05
C ASN A 636 33.58 -22.78 45.60
N ALA A 637 34.77 -23.19 45.14
CA ALA A 637 34.98 -23.81 43.84
C ALA A 637 34.26 -25.16 43.72
N SER A 638 34.34 -26.01 44.75
CA SER A 638 33.60 -27.28 44.85
C SER A 638 32.09 -27.02 44.83
N PHE A 639 31.59 -26.02 45.58
CA PHE A 639 30.16 -25.67 45.53
C PHE A 639 29.71 -25.28 44.11
N LEU A 640 30.46 -24.41 43.43
CA LEU A 640 30.12 -24.00 42.07
C LEU A 640 30.14 -25.19 41.09
N HIS A 641 31.15 -26.06 41.19
CA HIS A 641 31.37 -27.16 40.26
C HIS A 641 30.50 -28.40 40.49
N GLU A 642 30.33 -28.80 41.76
CA GLU A 642 29.67 -30.04 42.17
C GLU A 642 28.19 -29.83 42.48
N THR A 643 27.78 -28.60 42.82
CA THR A 643 26.39 -28.30 43.18
C THR A 643 25.72 -27.39 42.14
N VAL A 644 26.30 -26.24 41.79
CA VAL A 644 25.62 -25.25 40.91
C VAL A 644 25.60 -25.70 39.45
N LEU A 645 26.74 -26.08 38.86
CA LEU A 645 26.81 -26.51 37.45
C LEU A 645 25.89 -27.70 37.14
N PRO A 646 25.84 -28.78 37.95
CA PRO A 646 24.97 -29.92 37.66
C PRO A 646 23.48 -29.58 37.78
N VAL A 647 23.11 -28.64 38.67
CA VAL A 647 21.74 -28.17 38.79
C VAL A 647 21.35 -27.34 37.57
N VAL A 648 22.24 -26.46 37.08
CA VAL A 648 22.03 -25.69 35.84
C VAL A 648 21.91 -26.62 34.63
N GLU A 649 22.82 -27.60 34.50
CA GLU A 649 22.77 -28.64 33.44
C GLU A 649 21.42 -29.36 33.48
N LYS A 650 21.05 -29.93 34.63
CA LYS A 650 19.80 -30.70 34.76
C LYS A 650 18.57 -29.84 34.48
N ARG A 651 18.51 -28.61 34.99
CA ARG A 651 17.39 -27.69 34.74
C ARG A 651 17.30 -27.29 33.27
N PHE A 652 18.43 -27.04 32.61
CA PHE A 652 18.47 -26.78 31.17
C PHE A 652 18.00 -28.00 30.37
N GLU A 653 18.49 -29.20 30.70
CA GLU A 653 18.11 -30.45 30.02
C GLU A 653 16.62 -30.77 30.18
N VAL A 654 16.06 -30.55 31.37
CA VAL A 654 14.61 -30.71 31.62
C VAL A 654 13.80 -29.67 30.85
N GLY A 655 14.24 -28.41 30.81
CA GLY A 655 13.51 -27.34 30.13
C GLY A 655 13.58 -27.39 28.61
N VAL A 656 14.69 -27.85 28.05
CA VAL A 656 14.95 -27.87 26.60
C VAL A 656 14.73 -29.26 25.97
N GLY A 657 14.77 -30.32 26.78
CA GLY A 657 14.64 -31.71 26.31
C GLY A 657 15.85 -32.23 25.53
N LYS A 658 16.97 -31.49 25.49
CA LYS A 658 18.23 -31.90 24.84
C LYS A 658 19.43 -31.74 25.78
N PRO A 659 20.41 -32.67 25.75
CA PRO A 659 21.62 -32.58 26.55
C PRO A 659 22.51 -31.40 26.11
N ALA A 660 22.92 -30.58 27.06
CA ALA A 660 23.79 -29.44 26.84
C ALA A 660 25.26 -29.87 26.82
N LYS A 661 25.73 -30.44 25.70
CA LYS A 661 27.12 -30.92 25.57
C LYS A 661 28.16 -29.84 25.94
N GLN A 662 27.93 -28.59 25.57
CA GLN A 662 28.86 -27.49 25.88
C GLN A 662 28.94 -27.17 27.38
N LEU A 663 27.84 -27.31 28.14
CA LEU A 663 27.86 -27.16 29.61
C LEU A 663 28.53 -28.37 30.28
N GLN A 664 28.25 -29.57 29.76
CA GLN A 664 28.94 -30.79 30.21
C GLN A 664 30.44 -30.76 29.94
N ASP A 665 30.86 -30.17 28.81
CA ASP A 665 32.26 -29.98 28.46
C ASP A 665 32.93 -28.92 29.35
N LEU A 666 32.24 -27.81 29.68
CA LEU A 666 32.70 -26.86 30.70
C LEU A 666 32.89 -27.54 32.05
N ARG A 667 31.95 -28.38 32.48
CA ARG A 667 32.10 -29.17 33.72
C ARG A 667 33.24 -30.17 33.64
N LYS A 668 33.57 -30.71 32.47
CA LYS A 668 34.73 -31.61 32.33
C LYS A 668 36.06 -30.82 32.29
N SER A 669 36.10 -29.67 31.65
CA SER A 669 37.29 -28.82 31.52
C SER A 669 37.61 -28.02 32.79
N SER A 670 36.58 -27.58 33.52
CA SER A 670 36.69 -26.76 34.73
C SER A 670 36.77 -27.60 36.00
N ARG A 671 37.02 -28.92 35.90
CA ARG A 671 37.45 -29.68 37.08
C ARG A 671 38.67 -28.96 37.64
N PRO A 672 38.70 -28.61 38.94
CA PRO A 672 39.91 -28.05 39.51
C PRO A 672 41.01 -29.07 39.23
N VAL A 673 41.97 -28.66 38.42
CA VAL A 673 43.22 -29.38 38.21
C VAL A 673 43.64 -29.83 39.60
N LYS A 674 43.77 -31.15 39.80
CA LYS A 674 44.39 -31.70 41.00
C LYS A 674 45.65 -30.88 41.23
N VAL A 675 45.65 -30.01 42.23
CA VAL A 675 46.82 -29.26 42.64
C VAL A 675 47.77 -30.33 43.14
N ASN A 676 48.65 -30.77 42.26
CA ASN A 676 49.79 -31.59 42.65
C ASN A 676 50.68 -30.65 43.47
N PRO A 677 50.95 -30.92 44.75
CA PRO A 677 51.62 -29.96 45.64
C PRO A 677 53.05 -29.57 45.23
N GLU A 678 53.62 -30.17 44.18
CA GLU A 678 55.03 -30.07 43.84
C GLU A 678 55.37 -29.57 42.42
N SER A 679 54.43 -29.04 41.63
CA SER A 679 54.76 -28.59 40.26
C SER A 679 54.74 -27.07 40.10
N THR A 680 55.88 -26.44 40.39
CA THR A 680 56.25 -25.04 40.10
C THR A 680 56.65 -24.83 38.64
N MET A 681 55.90 -25.37 37.69
CA MET A 681 56.12 -25.08 36.26
C MET A 681 54.79 -24.78 35.58
N SER A 682 54.76 -23.57 35.04
CA SER A 682 53.86 -23.01 34.04
C SER A 682 53.24 -24.04 33.09
N LEU A 683 52.00 -23.79 32.65
CA LEU A 683 51.65 -23.88 31.24
C LEU A 683 50.31 -23.16 30.98
N VAL A 684 50.42 -22.14 30.11
CA VAL A 684 49.52 -21.62 29.05
C VAL A 684 48.02 -21.51 29.36
#